data_AF-A0A662BU79-F1
#
_entry.id   AF-A0A662BU79-F1
#
_cell.length_a   1.000
_cell.length_b   1.000
_cell.length_c   1.000
_cell.angle_alpha   90.00
_cell.angle_beta   90.00
_cell.angle_gamma   90.00
#
_symmetry.space_group_name_H-M   'P 1'
#
loop_
_entity.id
_entity.type
_entity.pdbx_description
1 polymer ?
#
loop_
_entity_poly.entity_id
_entity_poly.type
_entity_poly.pdbx_seq_one_letter_code
_entity_poly.pdbx_strand_id
1 'polypeptide(L)'
;MTRKLIPIILFVLLLVQNSFSQKNNNPKFEQTLEPHPVIELNNWHVHAEALPINKVFSKKTDKWPVEMMNYEYWWGKEKVKWFVQEIIIPDEFDGKDVILELAADAQIVVYLDGELSALPDRVNNQVLISKNAKKGERHKIGIKMIKSGKRAHFYQSDLYAYPKGYGDFINTLFKVSSLKPRDGWFVKELKFKKLASDKASAKEFDDSEWKTAPINKNWKGEFLHAWSRGIIELPNEINGFPVKNQKIRLEASTNDRGEIWINGDLKLKFDHNPGVVLIDDENLTGKAFQISVKVINQQGSGELRYLKFITEREYQAKQNYAILLNTLRKTRYYYKRHPKPDLKELKNITNIIQSVLTNSENQLQKINTLKDKIYGVNERLRKNPVFMVAPYLQAVKDDGITIMWETIFLADGRIEFGTDKNLGSTITTSGAESTMHEITLTGLEKDKDYYYRVVSGNMSSPIQKFHTKIPEDKPFKFIVVGDSRSYPKVFKNVVKLAARENADLILNVGDVVSSGHNLDEWVDEYFYPMRYIGGSVPSYISIGNHEYGGYWDIRRVPPYEERVNHPLESTGSNEYWFDFKYGNSNFIFIDANKEDGPKGDRISPGSEQYEWFKNSVKRADKNGQWTFVLFHHPPYSECWSGGYYNGEAHLRDEIVPLIEMNGVDITFNGHTHDYERGLPHPPYDPKTGKGNNSAWIIAGGGGSDLDYHKYYEWEQMDLPKVKATTDNDDPDEGQYYEYHYIVIEINGKHLKYKAVKMNSDGSDGGILDEFEMT
;
A
#
# COMPACT_ATOMS: atom_id res chain seq x y z
N MET A 1 27.27 12.99 -3.86
CA MET A 1 28.30 12.41 -4.76
C MET A 1 27.58 11.87 -5.99
N THR A 2 27.95 12.44 -7.13
CA THR A 2 27.47 12.20 -8.49
C THR A 2 27.40 10.71 -8.86
N ARG A 3 26.19 10.17 -9.05
CA ARG A 3 26.00 9.03 -9.94
C ARG A 3 26.11 9.55 -11.36
N LYS A 4 27.27 9.28 -11.96
CA LYS A 4 27.52 9.40 -13.38
C LYS A 4 26.43 8.66 -14.15
N LEU A 5 26.03 9.28 -15.26
CA LEU A 5 25.38 8.67 -16.40
C LEU A 5 25.87 7.23 -16.63
N ILE A 6 24.95 6.29 -16.50
CA ILE A 6 24.93 5.09 -17.33
C ILE A 6 23.58 5.13 -18.03
N PRO A 7 23.50 5.48 -19.32
CA PRO A 7 22.31 5.25 -20.10
C PRO A 7 22.33 3.76 -20.46
N ILE A 8 21.50 2.96 -19.80
CA ILE A 8 21.01 1.73 -20.42
C ILE A 8 19.53 1.95 -20.63
N ILE A 9 19.29 2.56 -21.79
CA ILE A 9 18.12 2.32 -22.61
C ILE A 9 18.02 0.79 -22.76
N LEU A 10 17.01 0.20 -22.15
CA LEU A 10 16.37 -0.99 -22.72
C LEU A 10 14.88 -0.69 -22.86
N PHE A 11 14.57 0.41 -23.57
CA PHE A 11 13.30 0.50 -24.29
C PHE A 11 13.39 -0.54 -25.42
N VAL A 12 12.96 -1.77 -25.15
CA VAL A 12 12.86 -2.78 -26.19
C VAL A 12 11.59 -2.46 -26.99
N LEU A 13 11.75 -1.64 -28.03
CA LEU A 13 10.91 -1.72 -29.21
C LEU A 13 11.13 -3.11 -29.82
N LEU A 14 10.29 -4.07 -29.43
CA LEU A 14 10.30 -5.42 -29.97
C LEU A 14 9.73 -5.38 -31.39
N LEU A 15 10.62 -5.26 -32.37
CA LEU A 15 10.34 -5.70 -33.73
C LEU A 15 9.96 -7.18 -33.68
N VAL A 16 8.77 -7.47 -34.22
CA VAL A 16 8.20 -8.81 -34.33
C VAL A 16 9.20 -9.75 -35.02
N GLN A 17 9.79 -10.67 -34.25
CA GLN A 17 10.38 -11.89 -34.78
C GLN A 17 9.55 -13.08 -34.30
N ASN A 18 8.75 -13.63 -35.22
CA ASN A 18 8.20 -14.97 -35.08
C ASN A 18 9.38 -15.96 -34.93
N SER A 19 9.71 -16.30 -33.69
CA SER A 19 10.79 -17.23 -33.36
C SER A 19 10.18 -18.53 -32.85
N PHE A 20 10.31 -19.58 -33.66
CA PHE A 20 9.98 -20.95 -33.29
C PHE A 20 10.89 -21.45 -32.15
N SER A 21 10.30 -22.25 -31.25
CA SER A 21 10.95 -23.19 -30.32
C SER A 21 11.60 -22.65 -29.03
N GLN A 22 10.80 -22.03 -28.16
CA GLN A 22 10.83 -22.42 -26.75
C GLN A 22 9.74 -23.49 -26.55
N LYS A 23 10.01 -24.52 -25.75
CA LYS A 23 9.04 -25.60 -25.50
C LYS A 23 7.71 -25.00 -25.04
N ASN A 24 6.72 -25.00 -25.93
CA ASN A 24 5.32 -24.70 -25.65
C ASN A 24 4.76 -25.77 -24.70
N ASN A 25 5.16 -25.73 -23.43
CA ASN A 25 4.44 -26.47 -22.41
C ASN A 25 3.12 -25.74 -22.21
N ASN A 26 2.01 -26.44 -22.50
CA ASN A 26 0.69 -25.96 -22.14
C ASN A 26 0.63 -25.77 -20.61
N PRO A 27 0.02 -24.68 -20.11
CA PRO A 27 -0.17 -24.49 -18.68
C PRO A 27 -0.94 -25.68 -18.10
N LYS A 28 -0.52 -26.16 -16.92
CA LYS A 28 -1.18 -27.29 -16.24
C LYS A 28 -2.31 -26.82 -15.32
N PHE A 29 -2.24 -25.58 -14.89
CA PHE A 29 -3.17 -25.00 -13.94
C PHE A 29 -3.61 -23.62 -14.44
N GLU A 30 -4.89 -23.33 -14.25
CA GLU A 30 -5.46 -22.01 -14.38
C GLU A 30 -5.69 -21.46 -12.96
N GLN A 31 -5.14 -20.28 -12.65
CA GLN A 31 -5.38 -19.61 -11.37
C GLN A 31 -6.60 -18.70 -11.50
N THR A 32 -7.71 -19.13 -10.90
CA THR A 32 -8.94 -18.34 -10.83
C THR A 32 -8.75 -17.10 -9.94
N LEU A 33 -9.63 -16.10 -10.11
CA LEU A 33 -9.66 -14.89 -9.28
C LEU A 33 -9.93 -15.21 -7.79
N GLU A 34 -10.68 -16.27 -7.54
CA GLU A 34 -11.03 -16.85 -6.25
C GLU A 34 -10.49 -18.30 -6.23
N PRO A 35 -9.24 -18.52 -5.79
CA PRO A 35 -8.61 -19.84 -5.87
C PRO A 35 -9.10 -20.83 -4.81
N HIS A 36 -9.72 -20.33 -3.74
CA HIS A 36 -10.32 -21.11 -2.67
C HIS A 36 -11.74 -20.62 -2.39
N PRO A 37 -12.67 -21.52 -1.99
CA PRO A 37 -13.98 -21.11 -1.53
C PRO A 37 -13.90 -20.13 -0.35
N VAL A 38 -14.78 -19.12 -0.35
CA VAL A 38 -14.85 -18.08 0.67
C VAL A 38 -16.31 -17.78 1.03
N ILE A 39 -16.57 -17.55 2.32
CA ILE A 39 -17.84 -17.00 2.82
C ILE A 39 -17.53 -15.72 3.58
N GLU A 40 -18.23 -14.65 3.23
CA GLU A 40 -18.13 -13.37 3.94
C GLU A 40 -19.11 -13.37 5.12
N LEU A 41 -18.61 -13.08 6.33
CA LEU A 41 -19.44 -12.99 7.53
C LEU A 41 -19.80 -11.53 7.80
N ASN A 42 -20.82 -11.02 7.12
CA ASN A 42 -21.15 -9.58 7.22
C ASN A 42 -22.11 -9.24 8.37
N ASN A 43 -22.81 -10.21 8.95
CA ASN A 43 -23.90 -9.98 9.91
C ASN A 43 -23.60 -10.59 11.28
N TRP A 44 -23.20 -9.76 12.24
CA TRP A 44 -22.82 -10.21 13.57
C TRP A 44 -23.83 -9.80 14.62
N HIS A 45 -24.18 -10.72 15.53
CA HIS A 45 -24.95 -10.37 16.73
C HIS A 45 -24.04 -9.66 17.73
N VAL A 46 -24.42 -8.47 18.19
CA VAL A 46 -23.52 -7.62 18.98
C VAL A 46 -24.01 -7.28 20.39
N HIS A 47 -23.06 -7.03 21.30
CA HIS A 47 -23.34 -6.53 22.65
C HIS A 47 -22.23 -5.59 23.15
N ALA A 48 -22.59 -4.37 23.54
CA ALA A 48 -21.65 -3.29 23.90
C ALA A 48 -21.15 -3.32 25.37
N GLU A 49 -21.23 -4.46 26.04
CA GLU A 49 -20.80 -4.61 27.44
C GLU A 49 -19.85 -5.79 27.62
N ALA A 50 -18.95 -5.69 28.60
CA ALA A 50 -18.09 -6.79 28.98
C ALA A 50 -18.88 -7.90 29.69
N LEU A 51 -19.32 -8.91 28.92
CA LEU A 51 -19.99 -10.10 29.44
C LEU A 51 -19.03 -11.26 29.74
N PRO A 52 -19.36 -12.14 30.71
CA PRO A 52 -18.65 -13.40 30.90
C PRO A 52 -18.96 -14.38 29.75
N ILE A 53 -18.00 -15.25 29.44
CA ILE A 53 -18.03 -16.10 28.23
C ILE A 53 -19.28 -17.00 28.15
N ASN A 54 -19.75 -17.52 29.28
CA ASN A 54 -20.94 -18.37 29.35
C ASN A 54 -22.24 -17.63 28.95
N LYS A 55 -22.29 -16.30 29.08
CA LYS A 55 -23.42 -15.48 28.62
C LYS A 55 -23.34 -15.23 27.11
N VAL A 56 -22.13 -14.96 26.61
CA VAL A 56 -21.82 -14.76 25.18
C VAL A 56 -22.13 -16.00 24.36
N PHE A 57 -21.95 -17.21 24.91
CA PHE A 57 -22.22 -18.45 24.18
C PHE A 57 -23.59 -19.06 24.52
N SER A 58 -24.46 -18.34 25.22
CA SER A 58 -25.82 -18.81 25.52
C SER A 58 -26.77 -18.73 24.32
N LYS A 59 -27.92 -19.42 24.36
CA LYS A 59 -28.99 -19.29 23.34
C LYS A 59 -29.65 -17.91 23.30
N LYS A 60 -29.35 -17.01 24.23
CA LYS A 60 -29.95 -15.67 24.27
C LYS A 60 -29.31 -14.70 23.27
N THR A 61 -28.15 -15.04 22.69
CA THR A 61 -27.43 -14.19 21.73
C THR A 61 -28.17 -13.95 20.44
N ASP A 62 -29.05 -14.87 20.04
CA ASP A 62 -29.79 -14.76 18.78
C ASP A 62 -30.81 -13.61 18.82
N LYS A 63 -31.01 -13.01 20.00
CA LYS A 63 -31.83 -11.82 20.24
C LYS A 63 -31.03 -10.52 20.30
N TRP A 64 -29.70 -10.58 20.23
CA TRP A 64 -28.87 -9.39 20.19
C TRP A 64 -29.06 -8.68 18.85
N PRO A 65 -28.94 -7.34 18.82
CA PRO A 65 -28.98 -6.58 17.57
C PRO A 65 -27.91 -7.11 16.62
N VAL A 66 -28.21 -7.06 15.33
CA VAL A 66 -27.27 -7.42 14.27
C VAL A 66 -26.64 -6.14 13.76
N GLU A 67 -25.32 -6.10 13.72
CA GLU A 67 -24.57 -5.03 13.07
C GLU A 67 -23.81 -5.58 11.87
N MET A 68 -23.67 -4.72 10.86
CA MET A 68 -22.88 -4.98 9.66
C MET A 68 -21.50 -4.37 9.80
N MET A 69 -20.52 -4.98 9.15
CA MET A 69 -19.14 -4.70 9.49
C MET A 69 -18.55 -3.41 8.92
N ASN A 70 -19.01 -2.95 7.76
CA ASN A 70 -18.55 -1.65 7.24
C ASN A 70 -19.40 -0.49 7.77
N TYR A 71 -20.11 -0.66 8.90
CA TYR A 71 -20.99 0.36 9.48
C TYR A 71 -20.45 0.92 10.80
N GLU A 72 -20.63 2.25 10.94
CA GLU A 72 -20.36 3.16 12.06
C GLU A 72 -19.17 2.84 12.99
N TYR A 73 -18.23 3.79 13.02
CA TYR A 73 -17.28 3.88 14.12
C TYR A 73 -17.99 3.78 15.46
N TRP A 74 -17.43 2.99 16.36
CA TRP A 74 -17.89 2.96 17.74
C TRP A 74 -17.49 4.24 18.49
N TRP A 75 -18.35 5.24 18.35
CA TRP A 75 -18.35 6.47 19.13
C TRP A 75 -18.99 6.17 20.50
N GLY A 76 -18.22 6.24 21.59
CA GLY A 76 -18.75 5.86 22.90
C GLY A 76 -17.70 5.67 24.00
N LYS A 77 -18.19 5.61 25.25
CA LYS A 77 -17.40 5.37 26.48
C LYS A 77 -17.10 3.89 26.71
N GLU A 78 -17.82 3.01 26.03
CA GLU A 78 -17.70 1.58 26.21
C GLU A 78 -16.29 1.13 25.77
N LYS A 79 -15.71 0.21 26.54
CA LYS A 79 -14.34 -0.29 26.30
C LYS A 79 -14.31 -1.65 25.62
N VAL A 80 -15.42 -2.39 25.66
CA VAL A 80 -15.54 -3.72 25.06
C VAL A 80 -16.83 -3.87 24.26
N LYS A 81 -16.76 -4.50 23.10
CA LYS A 81 -17.91 -4.93 22.31
C LYS A 81 -17.74 -6.40 21.89
N TRP A 82 -18.82 -7.17 21.96
CA TRP A 82 -18.86 -8.55 21.51
C TRP A 82 -19.54 -8.66 20.16
N PHE A 83 -19.02 -9.53 19.30
CA PHE A 83 -19.60 -9.94 18.02
C PHE A 83 -19.71 -11.46 18.03
N VAL A 84 -20.90 -12.00 17.79
CA VAL A 84 -21.17 -13.43 17.85
C VAL A 84 -21.88 -13.89 16.59
N GLN A 85 -21.43 -15.02 16.04
CA GLN A 85 -22.07 -15.64 14.89
C GLN A 85 -21.97 -17.16 14.98
N GLU A 86 -23.05 -17.85 14.64
CA GLU A 86 -23.02 -19.30 14.39
C GLU A 86 -22.79 -19.55 12.90
N ILE A 87 -21.91 -20.49 12.58
CA ILE A 87 -21.61 -20.92 11.22
C ILE A 87 -21.91 -22.40 11.06
N ILE A 88 -22.37 -22.77 9.86
CA ILE A 88 -22.55 -24.16 9.45
C ILE A 88 -21.61 -24.37 8.27
N ILE A 89 -20.72 -25.35 8.36
CA ILE A 89 -19.75 -25.64 7.30
C ILE A 89 -20.51 -26.12 6.05
N PRO A 90 -20.38 -25.41 4.90
CA PRO A 90 -21.07 -25.77 3.68
C PRO A 90 -20.37 -26.94 2.95
N ASP A 91 -21.00 -27.44 1.88
CA ASP A 91 -20.49 -28.60 1.13
C ASP A 91 -19.13 -28.33 0.49
N GLU A 92 -18.91 -27.13 -0.05
CA GLU A 92 -17.66 -26.71 -0.69
C GLU A 92 -16.46 -26.64 0.26
N PHE A 93 -16.69 -26.67 1.58
CA PHE A 93 -15.65 -26.65 2.61
C PHE A 93 -15.30 -28.06 3.12
N ASP A 94 -16.01 -29.11 2.70
CA ASP A 94 -15.79 -30.48 3.19
C ASP A 94 -14.36 -30.97 2.89
N GLY A 95 -13.69 -31.49 3.92
CA GLY A 95 -12.31 -31.98 3.85
C GLY A 95 -11.23 -30.91 3.75
N LYS A 96 -11.56 -29.63 3.92
CA LYS A 96 -10.64 -28.49 3.90
C LYS A 96 -10.30 -28.01 5.32
N ASP A 97 -9.24 -27.21 5.44
CA ASP A 97 -8.99 -26.46 6.67
C ASP A 97 -9.69 -25.11 6.57
N VAL A 98 -10.62 -24.84 7.48
CA VAL A 98 -11.45 -23.63 7.49
C VAL A 98 -10.78 -22.59 8.37
N ILE A 99 -10.40 -21.47 7.77
CA ILE A 99 -9.67 -20.37 8.41
C ILE A 99 -10.51 -19.10 8.33
N LEU A 100 -10.69 -18.45 9.47
CA LEU A 100 -11.27 -17.12 9.58
C LEU A 100 -10.16 -16.07 9.47
N GLU A 101 -10.22 -15.21 8.45
CA GLU A 101 -9.35 -14.05 8.29
C GLU A 101 -10.03 -12.79 8.83
N LEU A 102 -9.43 -12.14 9.85
CA LEU A 102 -10.01 -11.02 10.61
C LEU A 102 -9.13 -9.76 10.56
N ALA A 103 -9.70 -8.60 10.24
CA ALA A 103 -9.01 -7.31 10.36
C ALA A 103 -9.86 -6.28 11.10
N ALA A 104 -9.25 -5.58 12.05
CA ALA A 104 -9.84 -4.50 12.83
C ALA A 104 -8.77 -3.50 13.29
N ASP A 105 -9.18 -2.27 13.54
CA ASP A 105 -8.38 -1.21 14.19
C ASP A 105 -8.48 -1.25 15.73
N ALA A 106 -8.91 -2.39 16.29
CA ALA A 106 -9.05 -2.63 17.71
C ALA A 106 -8.29 -3.89 18.14
N GLN A 107 -8.04 -4.05 19.44
CA GLN A 107 -7.53 -5.32 19.95
C GLN A 107 -8.64 -6.38 19.91
N ILE A 108 -8.34 -7.55 19.36
CA ILE A 108 -9.29 -8.65 19.16
C ILE A 108 -8.93 -9.86 20.02
N VAL A 109 -9.92 -10.48 20.64
CA VAL A 109 -9.84 -11.82 21.24
C VAL A 109 -10.90 -12.71 20.63
N VAL A 110 -10.52 -13.88 20.12
CA VAL A 110 -11.43 -14.80 19.45
C VAL A 110 -11.66 -16.03 20.30
N TYR A 111 -12.93 -16.34 20.51
CA TYR A 111 -13.41 -17.54 21.16
C TYR A 111 -14.13 -18.42 20.14
N LEU A 112 -13.85 -19.71 20.18
CA LEU A 112 -14.49 -20.72 19.36
C LEU A 112 -15.19 -21.71 20.28
N ASP A 113 -16.49 -21.87 20.12
CA ASP A 113 -17.32 -22.80 20.91
C ASP A 113 -17.17 -22.61 22.43
N GLY A 114 -16.92 -21.37 22.87
CA GLY A 114 -16.76 -20.97 24.26
C GLY A 114 -15.33 -21.07 24.81
N GLU A 115 -14.38 -21.58 24.02
CA GLU A 115 -12.97 -21.69 24.39
C GLU A 115 -12.14 -20.58 23.73
N LEU A 116 -11.07 -20.14 24.41
CA LEU A 116 -10.15 -19.16 23.83
C LEU A 116 -9.41 -19.82 22.65
N SER A 117 -9.61 -19.27 21.45
CA SER A 117 -9.00 -19.79 20.21
C SER A 117 -7.74 -19.01 19.83
N ALA A 118 -7.85 -17.69 19.75
CA ALA A 118 -6.75 -16.84 19.27
C ALA A 118 -6.78 -15.42 19.85
N LEU A 119 -5.64 -14.76 19.77
CA LEU A 119 -5.46 -13.33 20.02
C LEU A 119 -4.88 -12.70 18.74
N PRO A 120 -5.71 -12.50 17.69
CA PRO A 120 -5.24 -11.91 16.45
C PRO A 120 -4.64 -10.52 16.69
N ASP A 121 -3.61 -10.19 15.92
CA ASP A 121 -3.06 -8.86 15.81
C ASP A 121 -3.01 -8.45 14.32
N ARG A 122 -2.55 -7.23 14.03
CA ARG A 122 -2.45 -6.73 12.64
C ARG A 122 -1.59 -7.62 11.72
N VAL A 123 -0.68 -8.41 12.27
CA VAL A 123 0.22 -9.32 11.54
C VAL A 123 -0.39 -10.72 11.41
N ASN A 124 -1.15 -11.15 12.43
CA ASN A 124 -1.69 -12.48 12.61
C ASN A 124 -3.23 -12.45 12.58
N ASN A 125 -3.78 -12.24 11.39
CA ASN A 125 -5.23 -12.15 11.16
C ASN A 125 -5.93 -13.50 10.92
N GLN A 126 -5.23 -14.64 10.98
CA GLN A 126 -5.80 -15.95 10.64
C GLN A 126 -6.12 -16.79 11.88
N VAL A 127 -7.36 -17.23 12.02
CA VAL A 127 -7.84 -18.11 13.09
C VAL A 127 -8.34 -19.41 12.48
N LEU A 128 -7.79 -20.54 12.94
CA LEU A 128 -8.27 -21.85 12.52
C LEU A 128 -9.61 -22.17 13.20
N ILE A 129 -10.63 -22.45 12.39
CA ILE A 129 -11.98 -22.78 12.86
C ILE A 129 -12.19 -24.28 12.87
N SER A 130 -11.89 -24.97 11.77
CA SER A 130 -11.98 -26.43 11.70
C SER A 130 -10.88 -27.02 10.83
N LYS A 131 -10.27 -28.12 11.29
CA LYS A 131 -9.29 -28.89 10.51
C LYS A 131 -9.99 -30.02 9.79
N ASN A 132 -9.75 -30.17 8.49
CA ASN A 132 -10.40 -31.21 7.69
C ASN A 132 -11.92 -31.25 7.97
N ALA A 133 -12.53 -30.08 7.84
CA ALA A 133 -13.89 -29.78 8.25
C ALA A 133 -14.89 -30.75 7.62
N LYS A 134 -16.01 -30.95 8.31
CA LYS A 134 -17.11 -31.79 7.82
C LYS A 134 -18.29 -30.92 7.45
N LYS A 135 -18.87 -31.15 6.28
CA LYS A 135 -20.13 -30.49 5.92
C LYS A 135 -21.18 -30.67 7.02
N GLY A 136 -21.89 -29.60 7.35
CA GLY A 136 -22.87 -29.57 8.43
C GLY A 136 -22.29 -29.46 9.85
N GLU A 137 -20.97 -29.49 10.01
CA GLU A 137 -20.30 -29.12 11.27
C GLU A 137 -20.70 -27.69 11.67
N ARG A 138 -20.93 -27.47 12.96
CA ARG A 138 -21.37 -26.17 13.49
C ARG A 138 -20.31 -25.63 14.43
N HIS A 139 -20.05 -24.33 14.30
CA HIS A 139 -19.22 -23.60 15.22
C HIS A 139 -19.87 -22.29 15.59
N LYS A 140 -19.76 -21.90 16.86
CA LYS A 140 -20.08 -20.57 17.33
C LYS A 140 -18.80 -19.78 17.51
N ILE A 141 -18.72 -18.63 16.86
CA ILE A 141 -17.58 -17.73 16.94
C ILE A 141 -17.99 -16.55 17.81
N GLY A 142 -17.17 -16.22 18.81
CA GLY A 142 -17.34 -15.05 19.66
C GLY A 142 -16.09 -14.19 19.60
N ILE A 143 -16.21 -12.98 19.08
CA ILE A 143 -15.13 -12.01 18.95
C ILE A 143 -15.35 -10.93 20.01
N LYS A 144 -14.36 -10.76 20.89
CA LYS A 144 -14.30 -9.65 21.84
C LYS A 144 -13.38 -8.58 21.26
N MET A 145 -13.94 -7.43 20.94
CA MET A 145 -13.16 -6.26 20.57
C MET A 145 -12.97 -5.35 21.78
N ILE A 146 -11.74 -4.87 21.95
CA ILE A 146 -11.34 -3.97 23.03
C ILE A 146 -10.87 -2.67 22.39
N LYS A 147 -11.56 -1.57 22.71
CA LYS A 147 -11.30 -0.25 22.13
C LYS A 147 -9.86 0.19 22.43
N SER A 148 -9.09 0.49 21.37
CA SER A 148 -7.72 1.02 21.46
C SER A 148 -7.61 2.34 20.72
N GLY A 149 -8.12 3.42 21.33
CA GLY A 149 -8.09 4.77 20.74
C GLY A 149 -9.47 5.43 20.72
N LYS A 150 -9.62 6.46 19.88
CA LYS A 150 -10.89 7.19 19.71
C LYS A 150 -11.92 6.38 18.88
N ARG A 151 -11.43 5.57 17.93
CA ARG A 151 -12.22 4.77 16.99
C ARG A 151 -11.94 3.28 17.18
N ALA A 152 -12.92 2.45 16.83
CA ALA A 152 -12.81 1.00 16.76
C ALA A 152 -13.90 0.50 15.78
N HIS A 153 -13.48 -0.25 14.77
CA HIS A 153 -14.24 -0.76 13.64
C HIS A 153 -13.62 -2.09 13.16
N PHE A 154 -14.41 -2.85 12.43
CA PHE A 154 -14.07 -4.18 11.97
C PHE A 154 -14.25 -4.25 10.46
N TYR A 155 -13.22 -4.55 9.66
CA TYR A 155 -13.27 -4.34 8.20
C TYR A 155 -12.94 -5.58 7.36
N GLN A 156 -12.72 -6.74 7.99
CA GLN A 156 -12.60 -8.01 7.27
C GLN A 156 -12.96 -9.18 8.18
N SER A 157 -13.90 -10.05 7.78
CA SER A 157 -14.17 -11.37 8.38
C SER A 157 -14.62 -12.34 7.30
N ASP A 158 -13.63 -13.01 6.73
CA ASP A 158 -13.85 -13.96 5.65
C ASP A 158 -13.47 -15.37 6.12
N LEU A 159 -14.36 -16.34 5.92
CA LEU A 159 -14.06 -17.75 6.11
C LEU A 159 -13.54 -18.33 4.80
N TYR A 160 -12.28 -18.75 4.79
CA TYR A 160 -11.65 -19.41 3.65
C TYR A 160 -11.51 -20.91 3.89
N ALA A 161 -11.80 -21.70 2.86
CA ALA A 161 -11.58 -23.14 2.85
C ALA A 161 -10.25 -23.50 2.17
N TYR A 162 -9.17 -23.46 2.95
CA TYR A 162 -7.83 -23.76 2.45
C TYR A 162 -7.56 -25.27 2.35
N PRO A 163 -6.56 -25.68 1.56
CA PRO A 163 -6.21 -27.09 1.44
C PRO A 163 -5.81 -27.71 2.79
N LYS A 164 -6.16 -28.99 2.97
CA LYS A 164 -5.83 -29.77 4.17
C LYS A 164 -4.34 -29.66 4.54
N GLY A 165 -4.06 -29.36 5.80
CA GLY A 165 -2.73 -29.17 6.36
C GLY A 165 -2.27 -27.70 6.41
N TYR A 166 -3.03 -26.78 5.80
CA TYR A 166 -2.74 -25.34 5.88
C TYR A 166 -2.90 -24.81 7.30
N GLY A 167 -3.87 -25.31 8.06
CA GLY A 167 -4.06 -24.96 9.47
C GLY A 167 -2.85 -25.29 10.35
N ASP A 168 -2.17 -26.41 10.08
CA ASP A 168 -0.93 -26.77 10.78
C ASP A 168 0.25 -25.89 10.36
N PHE A 169 0.30 -25.52 9.08
CA PHE A 169 1.33 -24.63 8.54
C PHE A 169 1.25 -23.24 9.18
N ILE A 170 0.09 -22.59 9.20
CA ILE A 170 -0.05 -21.25 9.80
C ILE A 170 0.26 -21.27 11.30
N ASN A 171 -0.22 -22.29 12.03
CA ASN A 171 0.06 -22.45 13.47
C ASN A 171 1.56 -22.62 13.76
N THR A 172 2.27 -23.25 12.82
CA THR A 172 3.72 -23.45 12.92
C THR A 172 4.49 -22.18 12.51
N LEU A 173 3.99 -21.44 11.51
CA LEU A 173 4.57 -20.18 11.05
C LEU A 173 4.65 -19.16 12.18
N PHE A 174 3.62 -19.04 13.01
CA PHE A 174 3.64 -18.13 14.18
C PHE A 174 4.80 -18.42 15.13
N LYS A 175 5.18 -19.68 15.30
CA LYS A 175 6.28 -20.07 16.20
C LYS A 175 7.65 -19.62 15.69
N VAL A 176 7.79 -19.25 14.41
CA VAL A 176 9.03 -18.67 13.85
C VAL A 176 9.33 -17.30 14.46
N SER A 177 8.33 -16.58 14.99
CA SER A 177 8.54 -15.34 15.75
C SER A 177 9.44 -15.50 16.97
N SER A 178 9.51 -16.70 17.56
CA SER A 178 10.43 -17.02 18.66
C SER A 178 11.91 -16.91 18.28
N LEU A 179 12.22 -16.91 16.97
CA LEU A 179 13.57 -16.74 16.45
C LEU A 179 13.91 -15.28 16.13
N LYS A 180 13.00 -14.31 16.34
CA LYS A 180 13.26 -12.90 16.07
C LYS A 180 14.52 -12.43 16.84
N PRO A 181 15.60 -12.02 16.16
CA PRO A 181 16.78 -11.51 16.85
C PRO A 181 16.46 -10.18 17.51
N ARG A 182 17.23 -9.83 18.55
CA ARG A 182 17.08 -8.58 19.30
C ARG A 182 17.77 -7.42 18.58
N ASP A 183 17.55 -6.21 19.09
CA ASP A 183 18.04 -4.97 18.47
C ASP A 183 19.44 -4.54 18.95
N GLY A 184 20.23 -5.45 19.51
CA GLY A 184 21.56 -5.15 20.07
C GLY A 184 21.51 -4.57 21.49
N TRP A 185 22.57 -3.86 21.88
CA TRP A 185 22.72 -3.20 23.18
C TRP A 185 22.64 -1.67 23.03
N PHE A 186 21.64 -1.05 23.65
CA PHE A 186 21.39 0.38 23.56
C PHE A 186 22.14 1.16 24.63
N VAL A 187 22.76 2.26 24.21
CA VAL A 187 23.27 3.29 25.13
C VAL A 187 22.08 4.10 25.63
N LYS A 188 21.91 4.18 26.96
CA LYS A 188 20.74 4.84 27.57
C LYS A 188 20.91 6.34 27.69
N GLU A 189 22.12 6.79 28.04
CA GLU A 189 22.39 8.19 28.33
C GLU A 189 23.85 8.53 28.02
N LEU A 190 24.09 9.80 27.70
CA LEU A 190 25.42 10.39 27.46
C LEU A 190 25.46 11.83 27.99
N LYS A 191 26.65 12.39 28.17
CA LYS A 191 26.79 13.83 28.42
C LYS A 191 26.34 14.62 27.20
N PHE A 192 25.54 15.64 27.40
CA PHE A 192 24.90 16.40 26.33
C PHE A 192 25.18 17.90 26.44
N LYS A 193 25.54 18.54 25.31
CA LYS A 193 25.62 20.00 25.22
C LYS A 193 25.28 20.52 23.83
N LYS A 194 24.39 21.51 23.78
CA LYS A 194 24.06 22.26 22.57
C LYS A 194 25.18 23.26 22.26
N LEU A 195 25.47 23.46 20.98
CA LEU A 195 26.42 24.47 20.48
C LEU A 195 27.85 24.37 21.05
N ALA A 196 28.28 23.18 21.49
CA ALA A 196 29.68 22.98 21.85
C ALA A 196 30.57 23.02 20.59
N SER A 197 31.78 23.58 20.71
CA SER A 197 32.75 23.62 19.61
C SER A 197 33.16 22.22 19.16
N ASP A 198 33.66 22.08 17.93
CA ASP A 198 34.14 20.80 17.41
C ASP A 198 35.31 20.19 18.18
N LYS A 199 36.00 20.95 19.04
CA LYS A 199 36.94 20.41 20.04
C LYS A 199 36.31 19.37 20.97
N ALA A 200 34.99 19.37 21.10
CA ALA A 200 34.22 18.39 21.86
C ALA A 200 34.26 16.97 21.27
N SER A 201 34.80 16.76 20.05
CA SER A 201 35.09 15.42 19.56
C SER A 201 36.27 14.79 20.30
N ALA A 202 37.26 15.58 20.74
CA ALA A 202 38.53 15.07 21.27
C ALA A 202 38.34 14.23 22.54
N LYS A 203 39.14 13.15 22.65
CA LYS A 203 39.10 12.22 23.77
C LYS A 203 39.28 12.93 25.12
N GLU A 204 40.30 13.78 25.23
CA GLU A 204 40.70 14.49 26.46
C GLU A 204 39.95 15.82 26.68
N PHE A 205 38.87 16.09 25.93
CA PHE A 205 38.08 17.32 26.12
C PHE A 205 37.36 17.31 27.47
N ASP A 206 37.51 18.41 28.22
CA ASP A 206 36.84 18.61 29.50
C ASP A 206 35.33 18.84 29.32
N ASP A 207 34.56 17.81 29.68
CA ASP A 207 33.11 17.81 29.70
C ASP A 207 32.55 17.72 31.13
N SER A 208 33.34 18.06 32.16
CA SER A 208 32.94 18.00 33.57
C SER A 208 31.64 18.76 33.85
N GLU A 209 31.48 19.93 33.23
CA GLU A 209 30.29 20.79 33.34
C GLU A 209 29.09 20.36 32.46
N TRP A 210 29.24 19.30 31.64
CA TRP A 210 28.14 18.82 30.81
C TRP A 210 27.20 17.93 31.63
N LYS A 211 25.89 18.14 31.48
CA LYS A 211 24.89 17.30 32.13
C LYS A 211 24.66 16.02 31.33
N THR A 212 24.50 14.91 32.03
CA THR A 212 24.01 13.66 31.45
C THR A 212 22.56 13.83 31.00
N ALA A 213 22.23 13.25 29.85
CA ALA A 213 20.89 13.26 29.29
C ALA A 213 20.57 11.90 28.64
N PRO A 214 19.30 11.49 28.62
CA PRO A 214 18.89 10.31 27.88
C PRO A 214 19.18 10.47 26.38
N ILE A 215 19.56 9.36 25.76
CA ILE A 215 19.50 9.21 24.31
C ILE A 215 18.02 9.25 23.92
N ASN A 216 17.65 10.04 22.90
CA ASN A 216 16.32 10.56 22.53
C ASN A 216 15.96 11.98 23.04
N LYS A 217 16.89 12.67 23.70
CA LYS A 217 16.64 14.07 24.12
C LYS A 217 16.44 14.97 22.89
N ASN A 218 15.21 15.45 22.72
CA ASN A 218 14.87 16.48 21.76
C ASN A 218 15.34 17.87 22.24
N TRP A 219 15.81 18.70 21.32
CA TRP A 219 16.16 20.10 21.58
C TRP A 219 15.79 21.00 20.40
N LYS A 220 15.40 22.25 20.68
CA LYS A 220 14.98 23.22 19.64
C LYS A 220 16.14 24.00 19.03
N GLY A 221 16.01 24.29 17.73
CA GLY A 221 16.79 25.30 17.02
C GLY A 221 17.27 24.82 15.65
N GLU A 222 16.88 25.55 14.62
CA GLU A 222 17.25 25.29 13.22
C GLU A 222 18.70 25.64 12.93
N PHE A 223 19.35 24.83 12.08
CA PHE A 223 20.77 24.98 11.72
C PHE A 223 21.74 24.97 12.90
N LEU A 224 21.29 24.49 14.06
CA LEU A 224 22.12 24.32 15.25
C LEU A 224 22.63 22.88 15.34
N HIS A 225 23.56 22.64 16.26
CA HIS A 225 24.03 21.30 16.57
C HIS A 225 24.12 21.04 18.06
N ALA A 226 24.12 19.76 18.42
CA ALA A 226 24.38 19.30 19.77
C ALA A 226 25.31 18.08 19.74
N TRP A 227 26.05 17.92 20.83
CA TRP A 227 26.95 16.79 21.05
C TRP A 227 26.42 15.90 22.17
N SER A 228 26.42 14.60 21.91
CA SER A 228 26.24 13.56 22.92
C SER A 228 27.55 12.76 23.02
N ARG A 229 28.21 12.76 24.18
CA ARG A 229 29.51 12.10 24.36
C ARG A 229 29.64 11.35 25.67
N GLY A 230 30.51 10.35 25.69
CA GLY A 230 30.83 9.60 26.90
C GLY A 230 31.82 8.48 26.66
N ILE A 231 32.22 7.84 27.74
CA ILE A 231 33.08 6.67 27.74
C ILE A 231 32.18 5.43 27.78
N ILE A 232 32.38 4.51 26.84
CA ILE A 232 31.64 3.27 26.72
C ILE A 232 32.55 2.08 27.01
N GLU A 233 32.06 1.16 27.82
CA GLU A 233 32.60 -0.18 27.98
C GLU A 233 31.53 -1.17 27.54
N LEU A 234 31.85 -1.99 26.53
CA LEU A 234 30.90 -2.97 26.02
C LEU A 234 30.79 -4.16 26.97
N PRO A 235 29.59 -4.75 27.14
CA PRO A 235 29.43 -5.97 27.89
C PRO A 235 30.20 -7.14 27.25
N ASN A 236 30.47 -8.20 28.01
CA ASN A 236 31.13 -9.41 27.50
C ASN A 236 30.34 -10.11 26.38
N GLU A 237 29.01 -9.97 26.43
CA GLU A 237 28.07 -10.46 25.43
C GLU A 237 26.99 -9.41 25.14
N ILE A 238 26.50 -9.41 23.90
CA ILE A 238 25.30 -8.67 23.50
C ILE A 238 24.29 -9.71 23.02
N ASN A 239 23.17 -9.81 23.73
CA ASN A 239 22.08 -10.74 23.42
C ASN A 239 22.53 -12.21 23.24
N GLY A 240 23.50 -12.65 24.06
CA GLY A 240 24.05 -14.01 24.02
C GLY A 240 25.13 -14.24 22.95
N PHE A 241 25.48 -13.21 22.17
CA PHE A 241 26.61 -13.25 21.26
C PHE A 241 27.85 -12.65 21.93
N PRO A 242 28.99 -13.35 21.93
CA PRO A 242 30.21 -12.83 22.55
C PRO A 242 30.68 -11.57 21.81
N VAL A 243 31.13 -10.57 22.56
CA VAL A 243 31.72 -9.35 21.97
C VAL A 243 33.21 -9.56 21.70
N LYS A 244 33.88 -10.38 22.53
CA LYS A 244 35.35 -10.55 22.48
C LYS A 244 35.81 -11.15 21.17
N ASN A 245 36.82 -10.52 20.57
CA ASN A 245 37.39 -10.88 19.27
C ASN A 245 36.33 -10.94 18.15
N GLN A 246 35.22 -10.18 18.27
CA GLN A 246 34.20 -10.06 17.24
C GLN A 246 34.17 -8.62 16.71
N LYS A 247 33.78 -8.48 15.44
CA LYS A 247 33.45 -7.17 14.88
C LYS A 247 32.13 -6.69 15.45
N ILE A 248 32.07 -5.42 15.82
CA ILE A 248 30.89 -4.77 16.39
C ILE A 248 30.46 -3.63 15.48
N ARG A 249 29.17 -3.51 15.22
CA ARG A 249 28.60 -2.35 14.53
C ARG A 249 28.06 -1.38 15.56
N LEU A 250 28.50 -0.13 15.48
CA LEU A 250 27.90 1.01 16.15
C LEU A 250 26.89 1.64 15.20
N GLU A 251 25.63 1.72 15.62
CA GLU A 251 24.55 2.31 14.85
C GLU A 251 23.97 3.51 15.60
N ALA A 252 23.92 4.66 14.94
CA ALA A 252 23.34 5.89 15.47
C ALA A 252 22.24 6.39 14.52
N SER A 253 21.07 6.73 15.05
CA SER A 253 20.01 7.38 14.27
C SER A 253 19.73 8.75 14.82
N THR A 254 19.74 9.73 13.93
CA THR A 254 19.34 11.12 14.18
C THR A 254 18.08 11.41 13.40
N ASN A 255 17.34 12.44 13.82
CA ASN A 255 16.21 12.93 13.05
C ASN A 255 16.62 13.80 11.84
N ASP A 256 17.86 14.29 11.83
CA ASP A 256 18.48 15.04 10.73
C ASP A 256 19.88 14.45 10.42
N ARG A 257 20.91 15.28 10.24
CA ARG A 257 22.29 14.87 9.99
C ARG A 257 23.00 14.45 11.26
N GLY A 258 23.84 13.43 11.13
CA GLY A 258 24.65 12.92 12.23
C GLY A 258 26.11 12.74 11.84
N GLU A 259 26.99 12.90 12.83
CA GLU A 259 28.39 12.51 12.74
C GLU A 259 28.77 11.58 13.90
N ILE A 260 29.40 10.45 13.60
CA ILE A 260 29.90 9.49 14.59
C ILE A 260 31.40 9.66 14.73
N TRP A 261 31.86 9.88 15.95
CA TRP A 261 33.25 10.06 16.32
C TRP A 261 33.65 9.02 17.37
N ILE A 262 34.81 8.41 17.20
CA ILE A 262 35.37 7.41 18.12
C ILE A 262 36.79 7.84 18.49
N ASN A 263 37.07 8.00 19.78
CA ASN A 263 38.35 8.46 20.33
C ASN A 263 38.85 9.78 19.71
N GLY A 264 37.95 10.69 19.34
CA GLY A 264 38.29 11.95 18.67
C GLY A 264 38.40 11.90 17.15
N ASP A 265 38.35 10.73 16.53
CA ASP A 265 38.36 10.60 15.08
C ASP A 265 36.95 10.55 14.50
N LEU A 266 36.69 11.33 13.45
CA LEU A 266 35.46 11.21 12.68
C LEU A 266 35.45 9.88 11.93
N LYS A 267 34.44 9.06 12.16
CA LYS A 267 34.29 7.77 11.50
C LYS A 267 33.22 7.80 10.40
N LEU A 268 32.13 8.53 10.59
CA LEU A 268 31.04 8.59 9.62
C LEU A 268 30.25 9.89 9.72
N LYS A 269 29.86 10.43 8.57
CA LYS A 269 28.77 11.41 8.43
C LYS A 269 27.60 10.73 7.73
N PHE A 270 26.38 10.98 8.21
CA PHE A 270 25.18 10.36 7.67
C PHE A 270 23.99 11.32 7.70
N ASP A 271 22.97 11.01 6.91
CA ASP A 271 21.77 11.84 6.74
C ASP A 271 20.57 10.93 6.47
N HIS A 272 19.44 11.18 7.15
CA HIS A 272 18.16 10.44 7.12
C HIS A 272 18.21 8.94 7.52
N ASN A 273 19.21 8.18 7.07
CA ASN A 273 19.43 6.78 7.43
C ASN A 273 20.32 6.65 8.66
N PRO A 274 20.15 5.59 9.49
CA PRO A 274 21.06 5.32 10.59
C PRO A 274 22.51 5.19 10.11
N GLY A 275 23.42 5.93 10.74
CA GLY A 275 24.84 5.81 10.50
C GLY A 275 25.39 4.55 11.14
N VAL A 276 26.08 3.72 10.35
CA VAL A 276 26.67 2.46 10.82
C VAL A 276 28.20 2.50 10.68
N VAL A 277 28.90 2.37 11.80
CA VAL A 277 30.37 2.24 11.84
C VAL A 277 30.73 0.82 12.25
N LEU A 278 31.56 0.15 11.46
CA LEU A 278 32.14 -1.13 11.84
C LEU A 278 33.38 -0.89 12.70
N ILE A 279 33.35 -1.43 13.91
CA ILE A 279 34.43 -1.42 14.89
C ILE A 279 35.12 -2.78 14.80
N ASP A 280 36.33 -2.76 14.23
CA ASP A 280 37.18 -3.93 13.98
C ASP A 280 38.51 -3.75 14.72
N ASP A 281 38.44 -3.68 16.05
CA ASP A 281 39.60 -3.62 16.93
C ASP A 281 39.48 -4.72 17.97
N GLU A 282 40.35 -5.73 17.82
CA GLU A 282 40.44 -6.89 18.69
C GLU A 282 40.71 -6.50 20.16
N ASN A 283 41.14 -5.27 20.42
CA ASN A 283 41.45 -4.75 21.75
C ASN A 283 40.30 -4.00 22.45
N LEU A 284 39.16 -3.74 21.79
CA LEU A 284 38.08 -2.92 22.38
C LEU A 284 37.19 -3.67 23.39
N THR A 285 37.20 -5.00 23.37
CA THR A 285 36.51 -5.76 24.41
C THR A 285 37.19 -5.68 25.77
N GLY A 286 36.47 -5.13 26.75
CA GLY A 286 36.98 -4.87 28.09
C GLY A 286 37.84 -3.61 28.21
N LYS A 287 37.88 -2.76 27.18
CA LYS A 287 38.55 -1.45 27.24
C LYS A 287 37.53 -0.34 26.99
N ALA A 288 37.47 0.57 27.94
CA ALA A 288 36.70 1.79 27.84
C ALA A 288 37.20 2.67 26.68
N PHE A 289 36.30 3.16 25.82
CA PHE A 289 36.63 4.05 24.70
C PHE A 289 35.64 5.20 24.62
N GLN A 290 36.08 6.30 24.01
CA GLN A 290 35.27 7.51 23.92
C GLN A 290 34.42 7.49 22.65
N ILE A 291 33.14 7.83 22.78
CA ILE A 291 32.22 8.07 21.67
C ILE A 291 31.68 9.48 21.78
N SER A 292 31.59 10.14 20.62
CA SER A 292 30.87 11.39 20.43
C SER A 292 29.94 11.26 19.23
N VAL A 293 28.70 11.68 19.37
CA VAL A 293 27.76 11.85 18.26
C VAL A 293 27.37 13.31 18.17
N LYS A 294 27.60 13.92 17.01
CA LYS A 294 27.16 15.28 16.71
C LYS A 294 25.86 15.20 15.91
N VAL A 295 24.79 15.78 16.43
CA VAL A 295 23.53 15.94 15.70
C VAL A 295 23.48 17.35 15.13
N ILE A 296 23.27 17.48 13.83
CA ILE A 296 23.18 18.76 13.12
C ILE A 296 21.74 18.90 12.64
N ASN A 297 20.98 19.74 13.34
CA ASN A 297 19.58 19.98 13.02
C ASN A 297 19.49 20.94 11.84
N GLN A 298 18.73 20.57 10.82
CA GLN A 298 18.36 21.46 9.72
C GLN A 298 17.03 22.15 10.00
N GLN A 299 16.06 21.48 10.64
CA GLN A 299 14.68 21.97 10.73
C GLN A 299 14.06 21.72 12.11
N GLY A 300 13.31 22.68 12.66
CA GLY A 300 12.57 22.57 13.93
C GLY A 300 13.39 22.21 15.18
N SER A 301 13.70 20.92 15.36
CA SER A 301 14.33 20.35 16.54
C SER A 301 15.30 19.24 16.20
N GLY A 302 16.45 19.14 16.90
CA GLY A 302 17.39 18.04 16.74
C GLY A 302 17.23 16.95 17.80
N GLU A 303 17.55 15.72 17.42
CA GLU A 303 17.45 14.54 18.28
C GLU A 303 18.44 13.43 17.85
N LEU A 304 19.12 12.83 18.84
CA LEU A 304 19.76 11.52 18.67
C LEU A 304 18.77 10.45 19.12
N ARG A 305 18.00 9.89 18.18
CA ARG A 305 16.90 8.95 18.43
C ARG A 305 17.37 7.68 19.15
N TYR A 306 18.48 7.10 18.68
CA TYR A 306 19.13 5.99 19.37
C TYR A 306 20.62 5.91 19.05
N LEU A 307 21.34 5.22 19.94
CA LEU A 307 22.73 4.80 19.77
C LEU A 307 22.84 3.37 20.31
N LYS A 308 23.26 2.42 19.48
CA LYS A 308 23.31 1.01 19.86
C LYS A 308 24.50 0.27 19.25
N PHE A 309 24.85 -0.84 19.87
CA PHE A 309 25.88 -1.76 19.40
C PHE A 309 25.28 -3.11 19.08
N ILE A 310 25.69 -3.68 17.95
CA ILE A 310 25.26 -5.01 17.52
C ILE A 310 26.48 -5.81 17.08
N THR A 311 26.58 -7.06 17.52
CA THR A 311 27.66 -7.95 17.05
C THR A 311 27.42 -8.29 15.57
N GLU A 312 28.48 -8.55 14.80
CA GLU A 312 28.32 -8.94 13.40
C GLU A 312 27.45 -10.20 13.24
N ARG A 313 27.55 -11.15 14.19
CA ARG A 313 26.74 -12.38 14.18
C ARG A 313 25.26 -12.10 14.41
N GLU A 314 24.92 -11.22 15.35
CA GLU A 314 23.53 -10.80 15.58
C GLU A 314 22.99 -10.02 14.38
N TYR A 315 23.79 -9.14 13.77
CA TYR A 315 23.42 -8.44 12.55
C TYR A 315 23.12 -9.42 11.40
N GLN A 316 23.98 -10.42 11.19
CA GLN A 316 23.73 -11.50 10.23
C GLN A 316 22.47 -12.30 10.55
N ALA A 317 22.20 -12.57 11.84
CA ALA A 317 20.95 -13.21 12.25
C ALA A 317 19.74 -12.37 11.84
N LYS A 318 19.77 -11.04 12.03
CA LYS A 318 18.69 -10.12 11.63
C LYS A 318 18.46 -10.13 10.13
N GLN A 319 19.53 -10.05 9.33
CA GLN A 319 19.43 -10.10 7.87
C GLN A 319 18.86 -11.44 7.39
N ASN A 320 19.40 -12.56 7.90
CA ASN A 320 18.91 -13.89 7.53
C ASN A 320 17.48 -14.14 8.00
N TYR A 321 17.08 -13.58 9.16
CA TYR A 321 15.71 -13.65 9.64
C TYR A 321 14.76 -12.87 8.74
N ALA A 322 15.12 -11.67 8.28
CA ALA A 322 14.33 -10.91 7.31
C ALA A 322 14.16 -11.67 5.98
N ILE A 323 15.23 -12.29 5.47
CA ILE A 323 15.18 -13.15 4.27
C ILE A 323 14.27 -14.36 4.51
N LEU A 324 14.38 -15.02 5.66
CA LEU A 324 13.50 -16.13 6.04
C LEU A 324 12.03 -15.70 6.06
N LEU A 325 11.71 -14.57 6.70
CA LEU A 325 10.34 -14.03 6.73
C LEU A 325 9.81 -13.75 5.33
N ASN A 326 10.58 -13.11 4.45
CA ASN A 326 10.16 -12.87 3.07
C ASN A 326 9.98 -14.19 2.28
N THR A 327 10.82 -15.19 2.55
CA THR A 327 10.73 -16.51 1.92
C THR A 327 9.45 -17.23 2.36
N LEU A 328 9.13 -17.22 3.65
CA LEU A 328 7.90 -17.79 4.22
C LEU A 328 6.65 -17.02 3.80
N ARG A 329 6.75 -15.70 3.65
CA ARG A 329 5.70 -14.84 3.11
C ARG A 329 5.32 -15.30 1.70
N LYS A 330 6.31 -15.50 0.82
CA LYS A 330 6.09 -16.08 -0.52
C LYS A 330 5.45 -17.48 -0.43
N THR A 331 5.93 -18.34 0.46
CA THR A 331 5.29 -19.66 0.66
C THR A 331 3.82 -19.53 1.08
N ARG A 332 3.49 -18.60 2.00
CA ARG A 332 2.10 -18.35 2.44
C ARG A 332 1.21 -17.91 1.28
N TYR A 333 1.62 -16.91 0.49
CA TYR A 333 0.86 -16.45 -0.68
C TYR A 333 0.73 -17.55 -1.74
N TYR A 334 1.74 -18.41 -1.94
CA TYR A 334 1.64 -19.55 -2.84
C TYR A 334 0.43 -20.41 -2.50
N TYR A 335 0.29 -20.84 -1.24
CA TYR A 335 -0.83 -21.67 -0.82
C TYR A 335 -2.17 -20.90 -0.76
N LYS A 336 -2.15 -19.59 -0.48
CA LYS A 336 -3.36 -18.74 -0.56
C LYS A 336 -3.86 -18.55 -1.99
N ARG A 337 -2.98 -18.59 -3.01
CA ARG A 337 -3.33 -18.24 -4.39
C ARG A 337 -3.37 -19.42 -5.35
N HIS A 338 -2.75 -20.55 -5.02
CA HIS A 338 -2.74 -21.73 -5.87
C HIS A 338 -4.05 -22.53 -5.70
N PRO A 339 -4.79 -22.84 -6.78
CA PRO A 339 -6.08 -23.55 -6.69
C PRO A 339 -5.94 -25.03 -6.29
N LYS A 340 -4.83 -25.68 -6.69
CA LYS A 340 -4.53 -27.10 -6.37
C LYS A 340 -3.07 -27.31 -5.94
N PRO A 341 -2.63 -26.78 -4.79
CA PRO A 341 -1.21 -26.76 -4.44
C PRO A 341 -0.66 -28.14 -4.03
N ASP A 342 0.66 -28.26 -4.00
CA ASP A 342 1.34 -29.47 -3.54
C ASP A 342 1.26 -29.60 -2.00
N LEU A 343 0.43 -30.54 -1.55
CA LEU A 343 0.21 -30.83 -0.13
C LEU A 343 1.36 -31.61 0.51
N LYS A 344 2.19 -32.31 -0.28
CA LYS A 344 3.38 -33.00 0.22
C LYS A 344 4.42 -31.97 0.63
N GLU A 345 4.64 -30.95 -0.19
CA GLU A 345 5.54 -29.85 0.17
C GLU A 345 4.99 -29.00 1.32
N LEU A 346 3.67 -28.82 1.42
CA LEU A 346 3.05 -28.11 2.57
C LEU A 346 3.39 -28.82 3.88
N LYS A 347 3.19 -30.15 3.91
CA LYS A 347 3.54 -30.99 5.06
C LYS A 347 5.05 -30.97 5.33
N ASN A 348 5.87 -30.99 4.29
CA ASN A 348 7.33 -30.92 4.41
C ASN A 348 7.79 -29.63 5.08
N ILE A 349 7.27 -28.47 4.65
CA ILE A 349 7.56 -27.16 5.25
C ILE A 349 7.20 -27.14 6.72
N THR A 350 5.98 -27.58 7.08
CA THR A 350 5.53 -27.66 8.47
C THR A 350 6.49 -28.51 9.32
N ASN A 351 6.90 -29.68 8.82
CA ASN A 351 7.84 -30.56 9.52
C ASN A 351 9.24 -29.95 9.66
N ILE A 352 9.74 -29.27 8.61
CA ILE A 352 11.03 -28.56 8.65
C ILE A 352 11.00 -27.52 9.76
N ILE A 353 9.96 -26.67 9.81
CA ILE A 353 9.87 -25.62 10.82
C ILE A 353 9.80 -26.22 12.22
N GLN A 354 8.91 -27.19 12.44
CA GLN A 354 8.77 -27.84 13.75
C GLN A 354 10.08 -28.47 14.24
N SER A 355 10.76 -29.23 13.37
CA SER A 355 12.01 -29.92 13.73
C SER A 355 13.16 -28.96 14.06
N VAL A 356 13.29 -27.85 13.34
CA VAL A 356 14.35 -26.87 13.60
C VAL A 356 14.04 -26.06 14.86
N LEU A 357 12.78 -25.70 15.10
CA LEU A 357 12.43 -24.94 16.31
C LEU A 357 12.71 -25.73 17.59
N THR A 358 12.51 -27.05 17.58
CA THR A 358 12.71 -27.93 18.75
C THR A 358 14.13 -28.46 18.92
N ASN A 359 15.02 -28.27 17.94
CA ASN A 359 16.41 -28.72 18.06
C ASN A 359 17.20 -27.90 19.10
N SER A 360 18.37 -28.40 19.51
CA SER A 360 19.24 -27.78 20.50
C SER A 360 20.22 -26.73 19.93
N GLU A 361 20.11 -26.39 18.65
CA GLU A 361 20.99 -25.41 18.00
C GLU A 361 20.74 -23.99 18.50
N ASN A 362 21.74 -23.11 18.33
CA ASN A 362 21.57 -21.70 18.66
C ASN A 362 20.67 -20.96 17.66
N GLN A 363 20.19 -19.78 18.03
CA GLN A 363 19.23 -19.01 17.23
C GLN A 363 19.71 -18.73 15.79
N LEU A 364 20.97 -18.33 15.60
CA LEU A 364 21.52 -18.05 14.27
C LEU A 364 21.56 -19.30 13.39
N GLN A 365 21.96 -20.44 13.94
CA GLN A 365 21.94 -21.73 13.23
C GLN A 365 20.53 -22.10 12.81
N LYS A 366 19.55 -22.01 13.73
CA LYS A 366 18.14 -22.26 13.43
C LYS A 366 17.63 -21.38 12.29
N ILE A 367 17.91 -20.08 12.33
CA ILE A 367 17.51 -19.13 11.27
C ILE A 367 18.13 -19.53 9.93
N ASN A 368 19.43 -19.82 9.90
CA ASN A 368 20.14 -20.20 8.66
C ASN A 368 19.58 -21.51 8.09
N THR A 369 19.41 -22.54 8.92
CA THR A 369 18.86 -23.83 8.49
C THR A 369 17.44 -23.69 7.96
N LEU A 370 16.59 -22.90 8.62
CA LEU A 370 15.24 -22.62 8.10
C LEU A 370 15.31 -21.89 6.76
N LYS A 371 16.08 -20.82 6.68
CA LYS A 371 16.23 -20.02 5.45
C LYS A 371 16.60 -20.92 4.27
N ASP A 372 17.63 -21.74 4.42
CA ASP A 372 18.16 -22.56 3.33
C ASP A 372 17.19 -23.71 2.96
N LYS A 373 16.60 -24.39 3.96
CA LYS A 373 15.65 -25.50 3.70
C LYS A 373 14.35 -25.01 3.07
N ILE A 374 13.80 -23.90 3.55
CA ILE A 374 12.57 -23.32 2.98
C ILE A 374 12.83 -22.74 1.59
N TYR A 375 14.00 -22.11 1.36
CA TYR A 375 14.43 -21.71 0.03
C TYR A 375 14.41 -22.91 -0.93
N GLY A 376 15.01 -24.03 -0.53
CA GLY A 376 14.99 -25.26 -1.33
C GLY A 376 13.58 -25.80 -1.62
N VAL A 377 12.61 -25.60 -0.73
CA VAL A 377 11.20 -25.92 -1.02
C VAL A 377 10.62 -24.96 -2.06
N ASN A 378 10.82 -23.66 -1.89
CA ASN A 378 10.33 -22.65 -2.82
C ASN A 378 10.88 -22.86 -4.25
N GLU A 379 12.13 -23.29 -4.40
CA GLU A 379 12.70 -23.67 -5.70
C GLU A 379 11.94 -24.83 -6.38
N ARG A 380 11.38 -25.76 -5.59
CA ARG A 380 10.52 -26.83 -6.14
C ARG A 380 9.13 -26.30 -6.50
N LEU A 381 8.57 -25.41 -5.69
CA LEU A 381 7.27 -24.77 -5.93
C LEU A 381 7.30 -23.80 -7.13
N ARG A 382 8.47 -23.25 -7.46
CA ARG A 382 8.71 -22.31 -8.59
C ARG A 382 8.17 -22.80 -9.93
N LYS A 383 8.03 -24.12 -10.13
CA LYS A 383 7.43 -24.70 -11.35
C LYS A 383 5.98 -24.26 -11.58
N ASN A 384 5.27 -23.88 -10.52
CA ASN A 384 3.90 -23.36 -10.57
C ASN A 384 3.88 -21.94 -9.97
N PRO A 385 4.48 -20.95 -10.66
CA PRO A 385 4.70 -19.63 -10.09
C PRO A 385 3.39 -18.85 -10.09
N VAL A 386 2.56 -19.03 -9.05
CA VAL A 386 1.26 -18.35 -8.95
C VAL A 386 1.39 -16.85 -9.11
N PHE A 387 0.37 -16.24 -9.69
CA PHE A 387 0.27 -14.79 -9.82
C PHE A 387 0.06 -14.20 -8.43
N MET A 388 1.07 -13.47 -7.97
CA MET A 388 0.96 -12.60 -6.81
C MET A 388 0.05 -11.43 -7.17
N VAL A 389 0.28 -10.80 -8.31
CA VAL A 389 -0.63 -9.81 -8.90
C VAL A 389 -1.21 -10.43 -10.17
N ALA A 390 -2.55 -10.51 -10.24
CA ALA A 390 -3.28 -10.98 -11.42
C ALA A 390 -3.01 -10.04 -12.61
N PRO A 391 -3.28 -10.45 -13.87
CA PRO A 391 -2.95 -9.61 -15.01
C PRO A 391 -3.76 -8.32 -14.99
N TYR A 392 -3.09 -7.19 -15.23
CA TYR A 392 -3.72 -5.88 -15.34
C TYR A 392 -3.22 -5.13 -16.57
N LEU A 393 -4.06 -4.23 -17.08
CA LEU A 393 -3.84 -3.47 -18.30
C LEU A 393 -3.33 -2.05 -17.99
N GLN A 394 -2.37 -1.60 -18.78
CA GLN A 394 -1.64 -0.35 -18.61
C GLN A 394 -1.26 0.22 -20.00
N ALA A 395 -0.77 1.45 -20.03
CA ALA A 395 -0.24 2.15 -21.20
C ALA A 395 -0.94 1.82 -22.54
N VAL A 396 -2.23 2.19 -22.66
CA VAL A 396 -2.97 2.07 -23.93
C VAL A 396 -2.31 2.94 -25.01
N LYS A 397 -2.12 2.36 -26.19
CA LYS A 397 -1.56 3.02 -27.39
C LYS A 397 -2.58 3.00 -28.52
N ASP A 398 -2.28 3.70 -29.61
CA ASP A 398 -3.15 3.73 -30.79
C ASP A 398 -3.34 2.36 -31.47
N ASP A 399 -2.35 1.47 -31.39
CA ASP A 399 -2.37 0.13 -31.98
C ASP A 399 -1.87 -0.94 -30.98
N GLY A 400 -1.96 -0.67 -29.68
CA GLY A 400 -1.34 -1.51 -28.67
C GLY A 400 -1.80 -1.27 -27.25
N ILE A 401 -1.36 -2.15 -26.35
CA ILE A 401 -1.63 -2.08 -24.91
C ILE A 401 -0.56 -2.85 -24.14
N THR A 402 -0.22 -2.40 -22.94
CA THR A 402 0.68 -3.12 -22.04
C THR A 402 -0.10 -4.01 -21.08
N ILE A 403 0.28 -5.28 -20.99
CA ILE A 403 -0.24 -6.25 -20.03
C ILE A 403 0.86 -6.53 -19.01
N MET A 404 0.54 -6.32 -17.74
CA MET A 404 1.46 -6.53 -16.62
C MET A 404 0.92 -7.57 -15.65
N TRP A 405 1.80 -8.32 -15.01
CA TRP A 405 1.46 -9.23 -13.91
C TRP A 405 2.70 -9.51 -13.04
N GLU A 406 2.46 -10.01 -11.83
CA GLU A 406 3.55 -10.40 -10.93
C GLU A 406 3.42 -11.87 -10.53
N THR A 407 4.48 -12.65 -10.71
CA THR A 407 4.58 -14.02 -10.19
C THR A 407 5.33 -14.05 -8.87
N ILE A 408 4.95 -14.97 -8.00
CA ILE A 408 5.54 -15.08 -6.66
C ILE A 408 7.01 -15.53 -6.65
N PHE A 409 7.36 -16.34 -7.64
CA PHE A 409 8.71 -16.83 -7.92
C PHE A 409 9.12 -16.40 -9.32
N LEU A 410 10.43 -16.37 -9.58
CA LEU A 410 10.98 -16.10 -10.91
C LEU A 410 10.36 -17.08 -11.92
N ALA A 411 9.90 -16.57 -13.05
CA ALA A 411 9.32 -17.36 -14.13
C ALA A 411 9.60 -16.70 -15.48
N ASP A 412 9.37 -17.43 -16.56
CA ASP A 412 9.15 -16.85 -17.88
C ASP A 412 7.78 -16.16 -17.95
N GLY A 413 7.62 -15.23 -18.90
CA GLY A 413 6.36 -14.55 -19.15
C GLY A 413 5.91 -14.72 -20.60
N ARG A 414 4.66 -15.12 -20.81
CA ARG A 414 4.06 -15.30 -22.13
C ARG A 414 2.62 -14.79 -22.14
N ILE A 415 2.21 -14.18 -23.25
CA ILE A 415 0.82 -13.84 -23.53
C ILE A 415 0.36 -14.63 -24.74
N GLU A 416 -0.78 -15.30 -24.59
CA GLU A 416 -1.52 -15.90 -25.69
C GLU A 416 -2.74 -15.01 -25.96
N PHE A 417 -2.95 -14.58 -27.20
CA PHE A 417 -3.99 -13.60 -27.54
C PHE A 417 -4.57 -13.79 -28.94
N GLY A 418 -5.74 -13.22 -29.20
CA GLY A 418 -6.39 -13.21 -30.51
C GLY A 418 -7.74 -12.51 -30.48
N THR A 419 -8.39 -12.40 -31.63
CA THR A 419 -9.74 -11.79 -31.76
C THR A 419 -10.86 -12.74 -31.33
N ASP A 420 -10.53 -13.97 -30.94
CA ASP A 420 -11.43 -14.97 -30.39
C ASP A 420 -10.74 -15.77 -29.27
N LYS A 421 -11.51 -16.64 -28.60
CA LYS A 421 -11.04 -17.44 -27.46
C LYS A 421 -10.08 -18.58 -27.83
N ASN A 422 -9.75 -18.79 -29.11
CA ASN A 422 -8.74 -19.76 -29.54
C ASN A 422 -7.32 -19.22 -29.39
N LEU A 423 -7.14 -17.92 -29.16
CA LEU A 423 -5.84 -17.28 -28.86
C LEU A 423 -4.75 -17.61 -29.88
N GLY A 424 -5.02 -17.33 -31.16
CA GLY A 424 -4.17 -17.75 -32.29
C GLY A 424 -2.77 -17.13 -32.38
N SER A 425 -2.42 -16.19 -31.49
CA SER A 425 -1.12 -15.53 -31.42
C SER A 425 -0.46 -15.70 -30.05
N THR A 426 0.87 -15.64 -30.02
CA THR A 426 1.64 -15.78 -28.79
C THR A 426 2.86 -14.87 -28.81
N ILE A 427 3.12 -14.19 -27.70
CA ILE A 427 4.33 -13.40 -27.46
C ILE A 427 4.97 -13.85 -26.15
N THR A 428 6.30 -13.97 -26.14
CA THR A 428 7.07 -14.41 -24.97
C THR A 428 8.12 -13.36 -24.65
N THR A 429 8.37 -13.12 -23.36
CA THR A 429 9.47 -12.26 -22.90
C THR A 429 10.80 -12.76 -23.41
N SER A 430 11.57 -11.91 -24.09
CA SER A 430 12.96 -12.20 -24.48
C SER A 430 13.89 -11.75 -23.35
N GLY A 431 14.00 -12.56 -22.29
CA GLY A 431 14.80 -12.16 -21.12
C GLY A 431 15.05 -13.28 -20.12
N ALA A 432 15.83 -12.95 -19.08
CA ALA A 432 15.94 -13.80 -17.91
C ALA A 432 14.58 -13.88 -17.20
N GLU A 433 14.36 -14.97 -16.47
CA GLU A 433 13.16 -15.12 -15.66
C GLU A 433 13.02 -13.97 -14.65
N SER A 434 11.80 -13.47 -14.47
CA SER A 434 11.47 -12.34 -13.61
C SER A 434 10.26 -12.67 -12.74
N THR A 435 10.05 -11.90 -11.68
CA THR A 435 8.78 -11.88 -10.94
C THR A 435 7.81 -10.85 -11.50
N MET A 436 8.30 -9.68 -11.90
CA MET A 436 7.51 -8.68 -12.62
C MET A 436 7.58 -8.93 -14.11
N HIS A 437 6.43 -9.03 -14.75
CA HIS A 437 6.30 -9.24 -16.19
C HIS A 437 5.54 -8.08 -16.80
N GLU A 438 6.07 -7.56 -17.88
CA GLU A 438 5.52 -6.43 -18.63
C GLU A 438 5.71 -6.72 -20.12
N ILE A 439 4.60 -6.80 -20.86
CA ILE A 439 4.65 -7.02 -22.31
C ILE A 439 3.65 -6.09 -22.98
N THR A 440 4.14 -5.30 -23.92
CA THR A 440 3.30 -4.48 -24.81
C THR A 440 2.93 -5.26 -26.07
N LEU A 441 1.64 -5.44 -26.30
CA LEU A 441 1.10 -5.86 -27.59
C LEU A 441 1.05 -4.66 -28.54
N THR A 442 1.43 -4.85 -29.80
CA THR A 442 1.45 -3.80 -30.85
C THR A 442 0.88 -4.34 -32.16
N GLY A 443 0.55 -3.46 -33.10
CA GLY A 443 -0.06 -3.85 -34.37
C GLY A 443 -1.48 -4.42 -34.23
N LEU A 444 -2.18 -4.07 -33.15
CA LEU A 444 -3.57 -4.47 -32.93
C LEU A 444 -4.52 -3.65 -33.80
N GLU A 445 -5.62 -4.26 -34.21
CA GLU A 445 -6.72 -3.55 -34.87
C GLU A 445 -7.33 -2.52 -33.92
N LYS A 446 -7.61 -1.31 -34.42
CA LYS A 446 -8.27 -0.25 -33.67
C LYS A 446 -9.73 -0.62 -33.40
N ASP A 447 -10.30 -0.14 -32.29
CA ASP A 447 -11.71 -0.31 -31.95
C ASP A 447 -12.17 -1.78 -31.99
N LYS A 448 -11.37 -2.66 -31.38
CA LYS A 448 -11.50 -4.11 -31.50
C LYS A 448 -11.35 -4.81 -30.17
N ASP A 449 -12.21 -5.81 -29.98
CA ASP A 449 -12.09 -6.77 -28.89
C ASP A 449 -10.98 -7.79 -29.13
N TYR A 450 -10.13 -7.97 -28.13
CA TYR A 450 -9.14 -9.04 -28.05
C TYR A 450 -9.33 -9.88 -26.80
N TYR A 451 -9.15 -11.19 -26.96
CA TYR A 451 -9.06 -12.15 -25.87
C TYR A 451 -7.60 -12.46 -25.60
N TYR A 452 -7.24 -12.64 -24.34
CA TYR A 452 -5.88 -13.03 -23.97
C TYR A 452 -5.84 -13.84 -22.68
N ARG A 453 -4.71 -14.49 -22.43
CA ARG A 453 -4.31 -14.95 -21.10
C ARG A 453 -2.79 -14.81 -20.96
N VAL A 454 -2.34 -14.64 -19.72
CA VAL A 454 -0.91 -14.70 -19.41
C VAL A 454 -0.54 -16.10 -18.94
N VAL A 455 0.70 -16.51 -19.21
CA VAL A 455 1.26 -17.82 -18.86
C VAL A 455 2.66 -17.62 -18.28
N SER A 456 2.92 -18.26 -17.15
CA SER A 456 4.23 -18.30 -16.48
C SER A 456 4.48 -19.70 -15.92
N GLY A 457 5.52 -20.38 -16.39
CA GLY A 457 5.76 -21.79 -16.07
C GLY A 457 4.54 -22.68 -16.36
N ASN A 458 4.04 -23.41 -15.36
CA ASN A 458 2.84 -24.23 -15.48
C ASN A 458 1.53 -23.48 -15.17
N MET A 459 1.58 -22.18 -14.87
CA MET A 459 0.44 -21.37 -14.48
C MET A 459 -0.09 -20.53 -15.64
N SER A 460 -1.41 -20.40 -15.73
CA SER A 460 -2.09 -19.45 -16.61
C SER A 460 -3.18 -18.69 -15.89
N SER A 461 -3.43 -17.45 -16.32
CA SER A 461 -4.66 -16.74 -15.93
C SER A 461 -5.87 -17.35 -16.65
N PRO A 462 -7.10 -17.06 -16.20
CA PRO A 462 -8.27 -17.26 -17.02
C PRO A 462 -8.15 -16.44 -18.32
N ILE A 463 -8.92 -16.81 -19.34
CA ILE A 463 -9.05 -15.98 -20.54
C ILE A 463 -9.79 -14.71 -20.16
N GLN A 464 -9.14 -13.57 -20.42
CA GLN A 464 -9.67 -12.23 -20.23
C GLN A 464 -9.93 -11.59 -21.59
N LYS A 465 -10.63 -10.45 -21.57
CA LYS A 465 -11.01 -9.69 -22.75
C LYS A 465 -10.70 -8.22 -22.50
N PHE A 466 -10.09 -7.54 -23.47
CA PHE A 466 -9.94 -6.09 -23.48
C PHE A 466 -10.40 -5.52 -24.82
N HIS A 467 -10.67 -4.22 -24.85
CA HIS A 467 -10.95 -3.46 -26.07
C HIS A 467 -9.77 -2.54 -26.37
N THR A 468 -9.36 -2.44 -27.64
CA THR A 468 -8.33 -1.47 -28.04
C THR A 468 -8.87 -0.04 -27.94
N LYS A 469 -7.99 0.96 -27.98
CA LYS A 469 -8.33 2.37 -27.77
C LYS A 469 -9.57 2.80 -28.57
N ILE A 470 -10.54 3.42 -27.89
CA ILE A 470 -11.73 3.99 -28.52
C ILE A 470 -11.36 5.23 -29.36
N PRO A 471 -11.78 5.29 -30.64
CA PRO A 471 -11.59 6.46 -31.51
C PRO A 471 -12.32 7.72 -31.04
N GLU A 472 -11.88 8.89 -31.51
CA GLU A 472 -12.42 10.19 -31.07
C GLU A 472 -13.91 10.41 -31.44
N ASP A 473 -14.42 9.74 -32.47
CA ASP A 473 -15.80 9.91 -32.95
C ASP A 473 -16.81 8.98 -32.26
N LYS A 474 -16.39 8.22 -31.25
CA LYS A 474 -17.21 7.24 -30.55
C LYS A 474 -17.44 7.58 -29.08
N PRO A 475 -18.60 7.18 -28.53
CA PRO A 475 -18.83 7.32 -27.11
C PRO A 475 -17.93 6.35 -26.33
N PHE A 476 -17.52 6.77 -25.14
CA PHE A 476 -16.76 5.94 -24.20
C PHE A 476 -17.13 6.32 -22.77
N LYS A 477 -16.80 5.45 -21.83
CA LYS A 477 -17.05 5.64 -20.39
C LYS A 477 -15.76 5.46 -19.61
N PHE A 478 -15.57 6.24 -18.55
CA PHE A 478 -14.50 6.00 -17.59
C PHE A 478 -14.98 6.09 -16.15
N ILE A 479 -14.22 5.46 -15.26
CA ILE A 479 -14.46 5.49 -13.81
C ILE A 479 -13.40 6.37 -13.15
N VAL A 480 -13.80 7.14 -12.12
CA VAL A 480 -12.87 7.83 -11.21
C VAL A 480 -13.10 7.31 -9.78
N VAL A 481 -12.02 7.05 -9.05
CA VAL A 481 -12.02 6.60 -7.66
C VAL A 481 -10.76 7.09 -6.94
N GLY A 482 -10.79 7.31 -5.64
CA GLY A 482 -9.62 7.77 -4.87
C GLY A 482 -9.54 7.12 -3.50
N ASP A 483 -8.38 7.19 -2.86
CA ASP A 483 -8.22 6.91 -1.43
C ASP A 483 -8.70 5.50 -1.05
N SER A 484 -8.34 4.52 -1.88
CA SER A 484 -8.79 3.13 -1.77
C SER A 484 -8.03 2.27 -0.75
N ARG A 485 -7.06 2.87 -0.06
CA ARG A 485 -6.17 2.21 0.91
C ARG A 485 -6.86 1.75 2.19
N SER A 486 -6.09 1.05 3.04
CA SER A 486 -6.42 0.67 4.43
C SER A 486 -7.49 -0.42 4.59
N TYR A 487 -8.58 -0.38 3.81
CA TYR A 487 -9.69 -1.35 3.90
C TYR A 487 -9.90 -2.09 2.56
N PRO A 488 -9.02 -3.05 2.21
CA PRO A 488 -9.08 -3.78 0.93
C PRO A 488 -10.43 -4.42 0.62
N LYS A 489 -11.20 -4.79 1.64
CA LYS A 489 -12.53 -5.36 1.48
C LYS A 489 -13.55 -4.34 0.98
N VAL A 490 -13.51 -3.11 1.49
CA VAL A 490 -14.35 -2.00 1.02
C VAL A 490 -14.02 -1.72 -0.44
N PHE A 491 -12.75 -1.51 -0.76
CA PHE A 491 -12.34 -1.26 -2.15
C PHE A 491 -12.66 -2.43 -3.08
N LYS A 492 -12.52 -3.69 -2.63
CA LYS A 492 -12.95 -4.87 -3.38
C LYS A 492 -14.43 -4.79 -3.79
N ASN A 493 -15.29 -4.33 -2.89
CA ASN A 493 -16.72 -4.21 -3.18
C ASN A 493 -17.01 -3.04 -4.12
N VAL A 494 -16.33 -1.90 -3.95
CA VAL A 494 -16.36 -0.76 -4.90
C VAL A 494 -15.96 -1.21 -6.30
N VAL A 495 -14.83 -1.93 -6.44
CA VAL A 495 -14.36 -2.48 -7.72
C VAL A 495 -15.37 -3.45 -8.34
N LYS A 496 -16.02 -4.30 -7.53
CA LYS A 496 -17.07 -5.23 -8.02
C LYS A 496 -18.31 -4.51 -8.53
N LEU A 497 -18.69 -3.37 -7.94
CA LEU A 497 -19.77 -2.52 -8.44
C LEU A 497 -19.34 -1.83 -9.72
N ALA A 498 -18.18 -1.18 -9.71
CA ALA A 498 -17.61 -0.48 -10.86
C ALA A 498 -17.39 -1.41 -12.08
N ALA A 499 -17.08 -2.69 -11.86
CA ALA A 499 -16.98 -3.69 -12.92
C ALA A 499 -18.27 -3.90 -13.72
N ARG A 500 -19.43 -3.53 -13.17
CA ARG A 500 -20.74 -3.64 -13.86
C ARG A 500 -20.97 -2.51 -14.86
N GLU A 501 -20.18 -1.43 -14.79
CA GLU A 501 -20.34 -0.26 -15.62
C GLU A 501 -19.87 -0.45 -17.06
N ASN A 502 -19.06 -1.47 -17.32
CA ASN A 502 -18.39 -1.71 -18.61
C ASN A 502 -17.63 -0.46 -19.10
N ALA A 503 -16.85 0.14 -18.21
CA ALA A 503 -16.03 1.30 -18.54
C ALA A 503 -14.81 0.92 -19.41
N ASP A 504 -14.29 1.91 -20.12
CA ASP A 504 -13.13 1.81 -21.01
C ASP A 504 -11.81 2.19 -20.32
N LEU A 505 -11.88 2.97 -19.24
CA LEU A 505 -10.75 3.35 -18.39
C LEU A 505 -11.16 3.39 -16.90
N ILE A 506 -10.19 3.18 -16.00
CA ILE A 506 -10.28 3.51 -14.58
C ILE A 506 -9.19 4.51 -14.22
N LEU A 507 -9.55 5.60 -13.57
CA LEU A 507 -8.62 6.63 -13.14
C LEU A 507 -8.65 6.71 -11.61
N ASN A 508 -7.47 6.67 -10.99
CA ASN A 508 -7.32 6.78 -9.55
C ASN A 508 -6.66 8.11 -9.16
N VAL A 509 -7.22 8.82 -8.18
CA VAL A 509 -6.70 10.11 -7.68
C VAL A 509 -5.72 9.99 -6.51
N GLY A 510 -5.13 8.81 -6.29
CA GLY A 510 -4.04 8.57 -5.34
C GLY A 510 -4.48 7.99 -4.01
N ASP A 511 -3.50 7.72 -3.13
CA ASP A 511 -3.71 7.02 -1.85
C ASP A 511 -4.32 5.62 -2.06
N VAL A 512 -3.72 4.85 -2.96
CA VAL A 512 -4.11 3.46 -3.25
C VAL A 512 -3.58 2.47 -2.23
N VAL A 513 -2.55 2.86 -1.45
CA VAL A 513 -1.94 2.04 -0.40
C VAL A 513 -1.70 2.84 0.88
N SER A 514 -1.70 2.17 2.04
CA SER A 514 -1.46 2.81 3.35
C SER A 514 -0.04 3.36 3.51
N SER A 515 0.95 2.72 2.90
CA SER A 515 2.36 3.11 2.86
C SER A 515 3.00 2.54 1.60
N GLY A 516 3.42 3.41 0.68
CA GLY A 516 4.01 2.94 -0.58
C GLY A 516 5.38 2.25 -0.43
N HIS A 517 5.97 2.22 0.77
CA HIS A 517 7.16 1.42 1.07
C HIS A 517 6.85 -0.03 1.44
N ASN A 518 5.59 -0.34 1.79
CA ASN A 518 5.18 -1.69 2.12
C ASN A 518 4.64 -2.42 0.90
N LEU A 519 5.43 -3.36 0.38
CA LEU A 519 5.06 -4.14 -0.79
C LEU A 519 3.75 -4.94 -0.62
N ASP A 520 3.47 -5.44 0.58
CA ASP A 520 2.26 -6.23 0.82
C ASP A 520 1.00 -5.37 0.68
N GLU A 521 1.08 -4.07 0.96
CA GLU A 521 -0.06 -3.15 0.83
C GLU A 521 -0.39 -2.90 -0.65
N TRP A 522 0.61 -2.75 -1.53
CA TRP A 522 0.35 -2.71 -2.98
C TRP A 522 -0.38 -3.95 -3.47
N VAL A 523 0.08 -5.12 -3.02
CA VAL A 523 -0.49 -6.40 -3.43
C VAL A 523 -1.90 -6.56 -2.88
N ASP A 524 -2.13 -6.32 -1.60
CA ASP A 524 -3.38 -6.69 -0.93
C ASP A 524 -4.41 -5.54 -0.87
N GLU A 525 -3.99 -4.27 -0.79
CA GLU A 525 -4.89 -3.10 -0.77
C GLU A 525 -5.32 -2.66 -2.17
N TYR A 526 -4.43 -2.68 -3.16
CA TYR A 526 -4.75 -2.20 -4.51
C TYR A 526 -4.93 -3.31 -5.53
N PHE A 527 -3.86 -4.06 -5.84
CA PHE A 527 -3.85 -5.00 -6.95
C PHE A 527 -4.76 -6.21 -6.74
N TYR A 528 -4.89 -6.69 -5.50
CA TYR A 528 -5.77 -7.82 -5.22
C TYR A 528 -7.23 -7.44 -5.44
N PRO A 529 -7.80 -6.36 -4.88
CA PRO A 529 -9.13 -5.86 -5.27
C PRO A 529 -9.30 -5.63 -6.78
N MET A 530 -8.32 -5.01 -7.44
CA MET A 530 -8.39 -4.70 -8.87
C MET A 530 -8.48 -5.92 -9.79
N ARG A 531 -8.16 -7.14 -9.31
CA ARG A 531 -8.22 -8.38 -10.10
C ARG A 531 -9.58 -8.68 -10.77
N TYR A 532 -10.68 -8.08 -10.30
CA TYR A 532 -12.00 -8.29 -10.90
C TYR A 532 -12.23 -7.49 -12.18
N ILE A 533 -11.46 -6.43 -12.43
CA ILE A 533 -11.63 -5.56 -13.61
C ILE A 533 -10.32 -5.22 -14.32
N GLY A 534 -9.18 -5.20 -13.62
CA GLY A 534 -7.91 -4.69 -14.14
C GLY A 534 -7.38 -5.46 -15.35
N GLY A 535 -7.73 -6.73 -15.52
CA GLY A 535 -7.37 -7.51 -16.71
C GLY A 535 -8.31 -7.31 -17.90
N SER A 536 -9.28 -6.40 -17.79
CA SER A 536 -10.20 -6.04 -18.87
C SER A 536 -10.25 -4.54 -19.14
N VAL A 537 -10.01 -3.72 -18.13
CA VAL A 537 -10.04 -2.26 -18.22
C VAL A 537 -8.70 -1.69 -17.75
N PRO A 538 -8.01 -0.88 -18.57
CA PRO A 538 -6.78 -0.21 -18.17
C PRO A 538 -7.04 0.78 -17.02
N SER A 539 -6.06 0.89 -16.11
CA SER A 539 -6.16 1.76 -14.95
C SER A 539 -4.95 2.70 -14.82
N TYR A 540 -5.13 3.94 -14.41
CA TYR A 540 -4.03 4.90 -14.23
C TYR A 540 -4.14 5.60 -12.88
N ILE A 541 -3.02 5.94 -12.26
CA ILE A 541 -2.96 6.37 -10.85
C ILE A 541 -2.21 7.70 -10.73
N SER A 542 -2.88 8.73 -10.22
CA SER A 542 -2.20 9.87 -9.58
C SER A 542 -1.56 9.40 -8.29
N ILE A 543 -0.42 9.95 -7.91
CA ILE A 543 0.21 9.62 -6.62
C ILE A 543 -0.30 10.53 -5.50
N GLY A 544 -0.54 9.94 -4.33
CA GLY A 544 -0.92 10.63 -3.10
C GLY A 544 0.20 10.63 -2.06
N ASN A 545 -0.08 11.20 -0.89
CA ASN A 545 0.92 11.32 0.17
C ASN A 545 1.23 9.96 0.84
N HIS A 546 0.30 9.00 0.82
CA HIS A 546 0.55 7.68 1.41
C HIS A 546 1.48 6.81 0.55
N GLU A 547 1.53 7.01 -0.76
CA GLU A 547 2.51 6.33 -1.60
C GLU A 547 3.95 6.71 -1.22
N TYR A 548 4.18 7.92 -0.70
CA TYR A 548 5.48 8.33 -0.14
C TYR A 548 5.70 7.86 1.30
N GLY A 549 4.79 7.07 1.89
CA GLY A 549 4.84 6.73 3.32
C GLY A 549 4.54 7.92 4.25
N GLY A 550 3.98 9.00 3.71
CA GLY A 550 3.68 10.27 4.39
C GLY A 550 4.61 11.42 3.98
N TYR A 551 4.45 12.58 4.62
CA TYR A 551 5.11 13.86 4.28
C TYR A 551 6.64 13.91 4.48
N TRP A 552 7.33 12.81 4.84
CA TRP A 552 8.70 12.86 5.37
C TRP A 552 9.71 11.94 4.67
N ASP A 553 9.32 11.20 3.63
CA ASP A 553 10.19 10.20 2.99
C ASP A 553 10.81 10.67 1.67
N ILE A 554 11.81 9.90 1.24
CA ILE A 554 12.51 10.03 -0.03
C ILE A 554 11.47 9.91 -1.14
N ARG A 555 11.40 10.89 -2.04
CA ARG A 555 10.37 11.03 -3.10
C ARG A 555 10.51 10.05 -4.26
N ARG A 556 10.66 8.79 -3.90
CA ARG A 556 10.69 7.63 -4.76
C ARG A 556 9.84 6.56 -4.10
N VAL A 557 9.10 5.86 -4.93
CA VAL A 557 8.18 4.83 -4.47
C VAL A 557 8.50 3.59 -5.28
N PRO A 558 9.56 2.83 -4.92
CA PRO A 558 10.02 1.73 -5.75
C PRO A 558 8.93 0.71 -6.09
N PRO A 559 8.02 0.32 -5.17
CA PRO A 559 6.93 -0.57 -5.54
C PRO A 559 5.98 -0.03 -6.62
N TYR A 560 5.72 1.29 -6.64
CA TYR A 560 4.96 2.00 -7.68
C TYR A 560 5.73 2.01 -9.00
N GLU A 561 6.99 2.45 -8.96
CA GLU A 561 7.89 2.52 -10.12
C GLU A 561 8.08 1.14 -10.79
N GLU A 562 7.90 0.04 -10.05
CA GLU A 562 7.98 -1.34 -10.56
C GLU A 562 6.65 -1.91 -11.09
N ARG A 563 5.49 -1.35 -10.71
CA ARG A 563 4.15 -1.95 -10.94
C ARG A 563 3.19 -1.08 -11.74
N VAL A 564 3.65 0.09 -12.18
CA VAL A 564 2.82 1.03 -12.92
C VAL A 564 3.54 1.37 -14.22
N ASN A 565 2.76 1.50 -15.29
CA ASN A 565 3.25 1.93 -16.58
C ASN A 565 2.20 2.85 -17.22
N HIS A 566 2.44 4.14 -17.14
CA HIS A 566 1.56 5.16 -17.69
C HIS A 566 1.88 5.48 -19.15
N PRO A 567 0.92 6.04 -19.92
CA PRO A 567 1.22 6.54 -21.25
C PRO A 567 2.15 7.76 -21.18
N LEU A 568 3.41 7.60 -21.59
CA LEU A 568 4.44 8.65 -21.55
C LEU A 568 4.75 9.25 -22.93
N GLU A 569 3.71 9.54 -23.73
CA GLU A 569 3.89 9.96 -25.13
C GLU A 569 4.29 11.45 -25.28
N SER A 570 3.86 12.31 -24.37
CA SER A 570 4.19 13.73 -24.41
C SER A 570 5.60 14.01 -23.88
N THR A 571 6.25 15.01 -24.49
CA THR A 571 7.57 15.49 -24.04
C THR A 571 7.51 16.02 -22.61
N GLY A 572 8.40 15.50 -21.75
CA GLY A 572 8.52 15.88 -20.34
C GLY A 572 7.61 15.11 -19.38
N SER A 573 6.75 14.22 -19.89
CA SER A 573 5.97 13.31 -19.05
C SER A 573 6.86 12.21 -18.45
N ASN A 574 6.51 11.78 -17.25
CA ASN A 574 7.09 10.61 -16.58
C ASN A 574 6.01 9.89 -15.75
N GLU A 575 6.35 8.80 -15.06
CA GLU A 575 5.35 8.01 -14.33
C GLU A 575 4.56 8.81 -13.29
N TYR A 576 5.11 9.90 -12.74
CA TYR A 576 4.48 10.73 -11.71
C TYR A 576 3.58 11.83 -12.26
N TRP A 577 3.90 12.40 -13.42
CA TRP A 577 3.06 13.37 -14.12
C TRP A 577 3.08 13.10 -15.62
N PHE A 578 1.89 12.93 -16.18
CA PHE A 578 1.72 12.45 -17.54
C PHE A 578 0.38 12.88 -18.11
N ASP A 579 0.27 12.87 -19.43
CA ASP A 579 -0.95 13.19 -20.14
C ASP A 579 -1.14 12.24 -21.32
N PHE A 580 -2.40 11.97 -21.64
CA PHE A 580 -2.76 11.13 -22.77
C PHE A 580 -4.12 11.50 -23.34
N LYS A 581 -4.38 11.04 -24.56
CA LYS A 581 -5.68 11.15 -25.22
C LYS A 581 -6.38 9.81 -25.26
N TYR A 582 -7.68 9.82 -24.99
CA TYR A 582 -8.55 8.65 -25.14
C TYR A 582 -9.95 9.10 -25.56
N GLY A 583 -10.51 8.49 -26.60
CA GLY A 583 -11.70 9.05 -27.26
C GLY A 583 -11.45 10.51 -27.64
N ASN A 584 -12.48 11.35 -27.54
CA ASN A 584 -12.38 12.81 -27.75
C ASN A 584 -11.99 13.58 -26.47
N SER A 585 -11.17 13.00 -25.60
CA SER A 585 -10.80 13.60 -24.30
C SER A 585 -9.30 13.59 -24.04
N ASN A 586 -8.82 14.62 -23.34
CA ASN A 586 -7.48 14.75 -22.79
C ASN A 586 -7.52 14.48 -21.28
N PHE A 587 -6.56 13.68 -20.81
CA PHE A 587 -6.39 13.38 -19.38
C PHE A 587 -5.00 13.83 -18.97
N ILE A 588 -4.90 14.59 -17.89
CA ILE A 588 -3.64 15.16 -17.39
C ILE A 588 -3.53 14.83 -15.90
N PHE A 589 -2.50 14.08 -15.55
CA PHE A 589 -2.17 13.69 -14.18
C PHE A 589 -1.00 14.54 -13.69
N ILE A 590 -1.14 15.13 -12.50
CA ILE A 590 -0.05 15.82 -11.80
C ILE A 590 0.15 15.24 -10.40
N ASP A 591 1.38 15.34 -9.91
CA ASP A 591 1.80 14.96 -8.59
C ASP A 591 1.94 16.20 -7.71
N ALA A 592 0.87 16.51 -6.96
CA ALA A 592 0.84 17.63 -6.03
C ALA A 592 1.88 17.53 -4.90
N ASN A 593 2.40 16.33 -4.63
CA ASN A 593 3.37 16.08 -3.56
C ASN A 593 4.82 16.32 -4.01
N LYS A 594 5.08 16.54 -5.31
CA LYS A 594 6.45 16.50 -5.88
C LYS A 594 6.92 17.80 -6.55
N GLU A 595 7.67 18.60 -5.78
CA GLU A 595 8.60 19.62 -6.28
C GLU A 595 9.85 19.02 -6.99
N ASP A 596 10.44 19.83 -7.87
CA ASP A 596 11.83 19.74 -8.33
C ASP A 596 12.84 19.82 -7.18
N GLY A 597 13.02 18.72 -6.47
CA GLY A 597 14.00 18.65 -5.39
C GLY A 597 13.64 17.60 -4.35
N PRO A 598 14.57 17.32 -3.42
CA PRO A 598 14.37 16.26 -2.45
C PRO A 598 13.32 16.58 -1.35
N LYS A 599 12.66 17.76 -1.37
CA LYS A 599 11.93 18.28 -0.18
C LYS A 599 10.64 19.12 -0.37
N GLY A 600 10.13 19.45 -1.57
CA GLY A 600 9.02 20.42 -1.68
C GLY A 600 7.60 19.89 -1.92
N ASP A 601 6.68 20.04 -0.98
CA ASP A 601 5.27 19.62 -1.15
C ASP A 601 4.49 20.65 -1.99
N ARG A 602 5.04 21.03 -3.14
CA ARG A 602 4.58 22.16 -3.95
C ARG A 602 5.05 22.06 -5.40
N ILE A 603 4.20 22.47 -6.33
CA ILE A 603 4.54 22.60 -7.75
C ILE A 603 4.93 24.07 -8.05
N SER A 604 6.11 24.47 -7.59
CA SER A 604 6.59 25.86 -7.67
C SER A 604 6.69 26.36 -9.13
N PRO A 605 6.28 27.61 -9.45
CA PRO A 605 6.45 28.22 -10.77
C PRO A 605 7.89 28.14 -11.26
N GLY A 606 8.05 27.66 -12.50
CA GLY A 606 9.36 27.42 -13.12
C GLY A 606 9.97 26.04 -12.83
N SER A 607 9.34 25.21 -12.00
CA SER A 607 9.69 23.79 -11.90
C SER A 607 9.40 23.01 -13.19
N GLU A 608 10.03 21.86 -13.36
CA GLU A 608 9.85 20.93 -14.48
C GLU A 608 8.39 20.54 -14.61
N GLN A 609 7.78 20.10 -13.51
CA GLN A 609 6.36 19.73 -13.49
C GLN A 609 5.45 20.94 -13.78
N TYR A 610 5.72 22.13 -13.20
CA TYR A 610 4.91 23.33 -13.46
C TYR A 610 4.93 23.73 -14.94
N GLU A 611 6.12 23.84 -15.53
CA GLU A 611 6.26 24.24 -16.93
C GLU A 611 5.76 23.14 -17.88
N TRP A 612 5.91 21.87 -17.53
CA TRP A 612 5.30 20.77 -18.24
C TRP A 612 3.76 20.86 -18.20
N PHE A 613 3.16 21.03 -17.02
CA PHE A 613 1.71 21.08 -16.84
C PHE A 613 1.09 22.26 -17.60
N LYS A 614 1.68 23.45 -17.45
CA LYS A 614 1.32 24.66 -18.20
C LYS A 614 1.35 24.45 -19.72
N ASN A 615 2.27 23.63 -20.22
CA ASN A 615 2.31 23.27 -21.64
C ASN A 615 1.26 22.21 -21.99
N SER A 616 0.98 21.25 -21.11
CA SER A 616 -0.03 20.21 -21.33
C SER A 616 -1.43 20.80 -21.42
N VAL A 617 -1.86 21.63 -20.47
CA VAL A 617 -3.21 22.26 -20.51
C VAL A 617 -3.38 23.15 -21.74
N LYS A 618 -2.34 23.88 -22.16
CA LYS A 618 -2.36 24.67 -23.41
C LYS A 618 -2.46 23.84 -24.68
N ARG A 619 -1.95 22.60 -24.66
CA ARG A 619 -2.08 21.67 -25.81
C ARG A 619 -3.48 21.08 -25.85
N ALA A 620 -4.09 20.79 -24.71
CA ALA A 620 -5.44 20.23 -24.61
C ALA A 620 -6.49 21.21 -25.16
N ASP A 621 -6.47 22.47 -24.72
CA ASP A 621 -7.39 23.55 -25.11
C ASP A 621 -7.53 23.74 -26.64
N LYS A 622 -6.42 23.65 -27.37
CA LYS A 622 -6.38 23.88 -28.83
C LYS A 622 -7.19 22.88 -29.67
N ASN A 623 -7.67 21.79 -29.08
CA ASN A 623 -8.29 20.68 -29.82
C ASN A 623 -9.81 20.59 -29.66
N GLY A 624 -10.47 21.46 -28.87
CA GLY A 624 -11.94 21.45 -28.70
C GLY A 624 -12.50 20.11 -28.17
N GLN A 625 -11.68 19.42 -27.36
CA GLN A 625 -11.94 18.12 -26.73
C GLN A 625 -12.19 18.32 -25.24
N TRP A 626 -12.88 17.38 -24.58
CA TRP A 626 -13.02 17.40 -23.12
C TRP A 626 -11.64 17.31 -22.47
N THR A 627 -11.40 18.06 -21.40
CA THR A 627 -10.12 18.08 -20.69
C THR A 627 -10.34 17.82 -19.21
N PHE A 628 -9.67 16.77 -18.72
CA PHE A 628 -9.71 16.33 -17.33
C PHE A 628 -8.34 16.46 -16.69
N VAL A 629 -8.30 17.05 -15.50
CA VAL A 629 -7.09 17.12 -14.67
C VAL A 629 -7.30 16.28 -13.41
N LEU A 630 -6.29 15.48 -13.04
CA LEU A 630 -6.36 14.58 -11.88
C LEU A 630 -5.11 14.76 -11.02
N PHE A 631 -5.30 14.96 -9.71
CA PHE A 631 -4.21 14.97 -8.73
C PHE A 631 -4.74 14.77 -7.32
N HIS A 632 -3.90 14.30 -6.42
CA HIS A 632 -4.37 13.87 -5.11
C HIS A 632 -4.89 14.99 -4.21
N HIS A 633 -4.06 15.97 -3.86
CA HIS A 633 -4.43 17.00 -2.88
C HIS A 633 -5.36 18.06 -3.48
N PRO A 634 -6.55 18.31 -2.90
CA PRO A 634 -7.47 19.30 -3.43
C PRO A 634 -7.03 20.73 -3.12
N PRO A 635 -7.19 21.68 -4.05
CA PRO A 635 -7.05 23.10 -3.73
C PRO A 635 -8.24 23.62 -2.91
N TYR A 636 -9.41 22.97 -3.00
CA TYR A 636 -10.62 23.32 -2.25
C TYR A 636 -11.15 22.04 -1.60
N SER A 637 -11.28 22.05 -0.28
CA SER A 637 -12.01 21.00 0.45
C SER A 637 -12.80 21.66 1.56
N GLU A 638 -14.00 21.15 1.77
CA GLU A 638 -14.93 21.61 2.79
C GLU A 638 -14.96 20.66 4.00
N CYS A 639 -14.59 19.39 3.82
CA CYS A 639 -14.69 18.33 4.83
C CYS A 639 -13.34 17.80 5.34
N TRP A 640 -13.31 17.33 6.60
CA TRP A 640 -12.17 16.61 7.21
C TRP A 640 -12.56 15.95 8.55
N SER A 641 -11.88 14.89 8.99
CA SER A 641 -12.12 14.24 10.29
C SER A 641 -10.94 14.32 11.28
N GLY A 642 -10.04 15.29 11.07
CA GLY A 642 -8.80 15.48 11.84
C GLY A 642 -8.53 16.90 12.34
N GLY A 643 -9.53 17.77 12.33
CA GLY A 643 -9.42 19.21 12.64
C GLY A 643 -9.46 20.10 11.39
N TYR A 644 -9.15 21.39 11.54
CA TYR A 644 -9.27 22.35 10.44
C TYR A 644 -8.39 22.01 9.22
N TYR A 645 -9.04 21.78 8.08
CA TYR A 645 -8.44 21.64 6.75
C TYR A 645 -9.40 22.25 5.72
N ASN A 646 -8.88 22.99 4.74
CA ASN A 646 -9.69 23.63 3.70
C ASN A 646 -9.07 23.54 2.30
N GLY A 647 -8.19 22.55 2.07
CA GLY A 647 -7.45 22.38 0.83
C GLY A 647 -6.17 23.23 0.74
N GLU A 648 -5.38 22.94 -0.29
CA GLU A 648 -4.02 23.44 -0.46
C GLU A 648 -3.95 24.87 -1.03
N ALA A 649 -3.54 25.82 -0.19
CA ALA A 649 -3.42 27.23 -0.56
C ALA A 649 -2.46 27.48 -1.74
N HIS A 650 -1.34 26.77 -1.76
CA HIS A 650 -0.35 26.95 -2.81
C HIS A 650 -0.86 26.48 -4.19
N LEU A 651 -1.70 25.43 -4.24
CA LEU A 651 -2.33 24.98 -5.48
C LEU A 651 -3.34 26.03 -5.99
N ARG A 652 -4.07 26.71 -5.09
CA ARG A 652 -4.95 27.84 -5.44
C ARG A 652 -4.19 29.00 -6.09
N ASP A 653 -2.98 29.28 -5.60
CA ASP A 653 -2.16 30.38 -6.12
C ASP A 653 -1.49 30.04 -7.46
N GLU A 654 -1.10 28.77 -7.67
CA GLU A 654 -0.15 28.39 -8.73
C GLU A 654 -0.75 27.52 -9.83
N ILE A 655 -1.62 26.58 -9.46
CA ILE A 655 -2.14 25.55 -10.36
C ILE A 655 -3.55 25.88 -10.83
N VAL A 656 -4.43 26.35 -9.94
CA VAL A 656 -5.79 26.76 -10.30
C VAL A 656 -5.81 27.78 -11.44
N PRO A 657 -4.97 28.84 -11.49
CA PRO A 657 -4.99 29.76 -12.62
C PRO A 657 -4.66 29.09 -13.96
N LEU A 658 -3.79 28.08 -13.97
CA LEU A 658 -3.46 27.33 -15.19
C LEU A 658 -4.65 26.47 -15.65
N ILE A 659 -5.40 25.89 -14.72
CA ILE A 659 -6.61 25.10 -15.01
C ILE A 659 -7.70 26.01 -15.57
N GLU A 660 -8.06 27.04 -14.81
CA GLU A 660 -9.21 27.89 -15.10
C GLU A 660 -9.03 28.73 -16.38
N MET A 661 -7.79 29.12 -16.71
CA MET A 661 -7.50 29.91 -17.91
C MET A 661 -7.36 29.08 -19.20
N ASN A 662 -7.24 27.75 -19.11
CA ASN A 662 -7.01 26.87 -20.28
C ASN A 662 -8.16 25.88 -20.52
N GLY A 663 -9.38 26.22 -20.09
CA GLY A 663 -10.59 25.50 -20.48
C GLY A 663 -10.65 24.04 -20.01
N VAL A 664 -10.11 23.74 -18.83
CA VAL A 664 -10.31 22.42 -18.20
C VAL A 664 -11.78 22.29 -17.80
N ASP A 665 -12.40 21.16 -18.13
CA ASP A 665 -13.83 20.94 -17.89
C ASP A 665 -14.11 20.41 -16.49
N ILE A 666 -13.36 19.39 -16.06
CA ILE A 666 -13.49 18.80 -14.71
C ILE A 666 -12.12 18.48 -14.13
N THR A 667 -11.92 18.86 -12.87
CA THR A 667 -10.74 18.51 -12.08
C THR A 667 -11.12 17.56 -10.95
N PHE A 668 -10.40 16.44 -10.82
CA PHE A 668 -10.62 15.42 -9.80
C PHE A 668 -9.51 15.40 -8.77
N ASN A 669 -9.92 15.35 -7.50
CA ASN A 669 -9.05 15.24 -6.34
C ASN A 669 -9.48 14.10 -5.41
N GLY A 670 -8.58 13.70 -4.52
CA GLY A 670 -8.82 12.75 -3.43
C GLY A 670 -8.50 13.41 -2.09
N HIS A 671 -7.78 12.69 -1.23
CA HIS A 671 -7.24 13.11 0.07
C HIS A 671 -8.28 13.32 1.16
N THR A 672 -9.30 14.12 0.86
CA THR A 672 -10.50 14.19 1.69
C THR A 672 -11.35 12.98 1.36
N HIS A 673 -11.61 12.16 2.37
CA HIS A 673 -12.22 10.85 2.22
C HIS A 673 -13.75 10.93 2.18
N ASP A 674 -14.28 11.70 1.25
CA ASP A 674 -15.71 11.89 1.03
C ASP A 674 -16.01 12.26 -0.43
N TYR A 675 -17.27 12.61 -0.69
CA TYR A 675 -17.71 13.18 -1.95
C TYR A 675 -18.00 14.67 -1.80
N GLU A 676 -17.26 15.50 -2.52
CA GLU A 676 -17.55 16.93 -2.68
C GLU A 676 -17.62 17.31 -4.17
N ARG A 677 -18.44 18.33 -4.50
CA ARG A 677 -18.54 18.85 -5.88
C ARG A 677 -18.82 20.34 -5.88
N GLY A 678 -18.22 21.07 -6.84
CA GLY A 678 -18.77 22.34 -7.33
C GLY A 678 -18.78 22.45 -8.86
N LEU A 679 -19.85 23.04 -9.39
CA LEU A 679 -20.03 23.29 -10.82
C LEU A 679 -19.43 24.64 -11.24
N PRO A 680 -19.22 24.88 -12.55
CA PRO A 680 -18.69 26.15 -13.05
C PRO A 680 -19.56 27.36 -12.69
N HIS A 681 -18.95 28.36 -12.03
CA HIS A 681 -19.50 29.70 -11.77
C HIS A 681 -18.66 30.78 -12.47
N PRO A 682 -18.74 30.92 -13.81
CA PRO A 682 -17.91 31.88 -14.54
C PRO A 682 -18.34 33.35 -14.33
N PRO A 683 -17.44 34.33 -14.55
CA PRO A 683 -16.04 34.15 -14.95
C PRO A 683 -15.10 33.94 -13.76
N TYR A 684 -14.06 33.14 -13.96
CA TYR A 684 -12.92 33.10 -13.05
C TYR A 684 -12.10 34.42 -13.08
N ASP A 685 -11.85 35.03 -11.92
CA ASP A 685 -10.94 36.16 -11.75
C ASP A 685 -9.62 35.70 -11.09
N PRO A 686 -8.50 35.63 -11.83
CA PRO A 686 -7.21 35.18 -11.29
C PRO A 686 -6.61 36.13 -10.24
N LYS A 687 -7.09 37.38 -10.12
CA LYS A 687 -6.60 38.32 -9.09
C LYS A 687 -7.24 38.07 -7.74
N THR A 688 -8.50 37.65 -7.73
CA THR A 688 -9.26 37.43 -6.49
C THR A 688 -9.44 35.95 -6.19
N GLY A 689 -9.16 35.06 -7.15
CA GLY A 689 -9.49 33.64 -7.08
C GLY A 689 -10.99 33.36 -7.09
N LYS A 690 -11.81 34.31 -7.59
CA LYS A 690 -13.27 34.18 -7.53
C LYS A 690 -13.86 33.56 -8.78
N GLY A 691 -14.98 32.85 -8.63
CA GLY A 691 -15.61 32.06 -9.69
C GLY A 691 -14.77 30.84 -10.08
N ASN A 692 -15.24 30.11 -11.08
CA ASN A 692 -14.57 28.96 -11.68
C ASN A 692 -15.20 28.61 -13.04
N ASN A 693 -14.38 28.20 -13.99
CA ASN A 693 -14.76 27.66 -15.29
C ASN A 693 -14.74 26.12 -15.27
N SER A 694 -13.83 25.50 -14.52
CA SER A 694 -13.78 24.04 -14.30
C SER A 694 -14.79 23.62 -13.24
N ALA A 695 -15.38 22.43 -13.39
CA ALA A 695 -15.98 21.73 -12.27
C ALA A 695 -14.88 21.16 -11.37
N TRP A 696 -15.11 21.16 -10.06
CA TRP A 696 -14.18 20.66 -9.04
C TRP A 696 -14.84 19.51 -8.28
N ILE A 697 -14.17 18.36 -8.21
CA ILE A 697 -14.72 17.12 -7.65
C ILE A 697 -13.72 16.48 -6.69
N ILE A 698 -14.15 16.19 -5.47
CA ILE A 698 -13.44 15.29 -4.55
C ILE A 698 -14.07 13.90 -4.65
N ALA A 699 -13.22 12.89 -4.86
CA ALA A 699 -13.59 11.50 -5.13
C ALA A 699 -12.91 10.52 -4.16
N GLY A 700 -12.71 10.91 -2.89
CA GLY A 700 -11.92 10.16 -1.91
C GLY A 700 -12.69 9.06 -1.14
N GLY A 701 -13.86 8.66 -1.62
CA GLY A 701 -14.66 7.60 -0.99
C GLY A 701 -14.34 6.18 -1.49
N GLY A 702 -13.17 5.90 -2.05
CA GLY A 702 -12.88 4.62 -2.69
C GLY A 702 -12.56 3.48 -1.73
N GLY A 703 -12.22 3.76 -0.46
CA GLY A 703 -11.98 2.68 0.49
C GLY A 703 -11.45 3.04 1.88
N SER A 704 -10.80 4.19 2.08
CA SER A 704 -10.23 4.57 3.38
C SER A 704 -11.26 5.10 4.38
N ASP A 705 -10.82 5.47 5.58
CA ASP A 705 -11.68 6.02 6.64
C ASP A 705 -12.46 7.26 6.16
N LEU A 706 -13.78 7.19 6.08
CA LEU A 706 -14.58 8.32 5.62
C LEU A 706 -14.40 9.56 6.52
N ASP A 707 -14.23 10.71 5.90
CA ASP A 707 -14.38 12.00 6.57
C ASP A 707 -15.87 12.25 6.87
N TYR A 708 -16.19 13.00 7.93
CA TYR A 708 -17.59 13.11 8.38
C TYR A 708 -17.97 14.49 8.93
N HIS A 709 -17.16 15.51 8.69
CA HIS A 709 -17.37 16.82 9.25
C HIS A 709 -16.94 17.94 8.30
N LYS A 710 -17.78 18.95 8.14
CA LYS A 710 -17.55 20.11 7.28
C LYS A 710 -16.98 21.30 8.06
N TYR A 711 -15.75 21.71 7.75
CA TYR A 711 -15.05 22.82 8.41
C TYR A 711 -15.12 24.15 7.67
N TYR A 712 -15.32 24.15 6.35
CA TYR A 712 -15.18 25.36 5.55
C TYR A 712 -16.19 25.38 4.39
N GLU A 713 -16.47 26.58 3.86
CA GLU A 713 -17.32 26.75 2.67
C GLU A 713 -16.54 27.51 1.60
N TRP A 714 -16.40 26.91 0.42
CA TRP A 714 -15.78 27.51 -0.76
C TRP A 714 -16.85 27.89 -1.76
N GLU A 715 -16.71 29.05 -2.42
CA GLU A 715 -17.62 29.40 -3.52
C GLU A 715 -17.44 28.49 -4.75
N GLN A 716 -16.32 27.77 -4.82
CA GLN A 716 -16.01 26.77 -5.84
C GLN A 716 -16.62 25.40 -5.56
N MET A 717 -17.22 25.18 -4.39
CA MET A 717 -17.82 23.91 -3.96
C MET A 717 -19.29 24.12 -3.60
N ASP A 718 -20.18 23.29 -4.14
CA ASP A 718 -21.63 23.37 -3.95
C ASP A 718 -22.21 22.26 -3.05
N LEU A 719 -21.53 21.10 -2.99
CA LEU A 719 -21.88 19.93 -2.18
C LEU A 719 -20.66 19.54 -1.33
N PRO A 720 -20.87 19.16 -0.05
CA PRO A 720 -22.15 18.92 0.63
C PRO A 720 -22.87 20.20 1.11
N LYS A 721 -24.22 20.24 1.06
CA LYS A 721 -25.04 21.42 1.48
C LYS A 721 -25.18 21.63 2.99
N VAL A 722 -24.42 20.89 3.80
CA VAL A 722 -24.41 21.11 5.25
C VAL A 722 -23.63 22.40 5.53
N LYS A 723 -23.98 23.10 6.62
CA LYS A 723 -23.25 24.31 7.03
C LYS A 723 -21.96 23.91 7.73
N ALA A 724 -20.87 24.62 7.42
CA ALA A 724 -19.61 24.41 8.12
C ALA A 724 -19.71 24.73 9.62
N THR A 725 -19.10 23.92 10.48
CA THR A 725 -19.06 24.13 11.94
C THR A 725 -17.62 24.08 12.49
N THR A 726 -16.94 25.23 12.47
CA THR A 726 -15.48 25.35 12.70
C THR A 726 -14.93 24.93 14.07
N ASP A 727 -15.79 24.65 15.07
CA ASP A 727 -15.40 24.49 16.47
C ASP A 727 -15.69 23.08 17.06
N ASN A 728 -16.10 22.09 16.25
CA ASN A 728 -16.49 20.77 16.78
C ASN A 728 -16.42 19.62 15.76
N ASP A 729 -15.54 18.63 15.93
CA ASP A 729 -15.42 17.44 15.07
C ASP A 729 -16.64 16.47 15.09
N ASP A 730 -17.83 16.89 15.54
CA ASP A 730 -19.04 16.05 15.54
C ASP A 730 -19.54 15.82 14.09
N PRO A 731 -20.17 14.66 13.80
CA PRO A 731 -20.55 14.31 12.44
C PRO A 731 -21.77 15.09 11.94
N ASP A 732 -21.70 15.55 10.70
CA ASP A 732 -22.71 16.40 10.05
C ASP A 732 -23.87 15.61 9.40
N GLU A 733 -24.42 14.63 10.12
CA GLU A 733 -25.59 13.81 9.71
C GLU A 733 -25.41 12.91 8.46
N GLY A 734 -24.20 12.76 7.90
CA GLY A 734 -23.83 11.52 7.18
C GLY A 734 -24.07 11.42 5.67
N GLN A 735 -24.63 12.41 4.98
CA GLN A 735 -25.18 12.17 3.63
C GLN A 735 -24.16 11.98 2.50
N TYR A 736 -23.00 12.64 2.58
CA TYR A 736 -21.98 12.67 1.52
C TYR A 736 -20.69 11.94 1.93
N TYR A 737 -20.71 11.36 3.13
CA TYR A 737 -19.66 10.56 3.74
C TYR A 737 -19.93 9.10 3.42
N GLU A 738 -19.91 8.77 2.12
CA GLU A 738 -20.31 7.47 1.61
C GLU A 738 -19.16 6.91 0.77
N TYR A 739 -18.95 5.59 0.86
CA TYR A 739 -18.07 4.92 -0.09
C TYR A 739 -18.67 5.01 -1.48
N HIS A 740 -17.91 5.43 -2.48
CA HIS A 740 -18.41 5.68 -3.81
C HIS A 740 -17.35 5.50 -4.89
N TYR A 741 -17.81 5.50 -6.13
CA TYR A 741 -17.01 5.69 -7.32
C TYR A 741 -17.80 6.57 -8.30
N ILE A 742 -17.10 7.16 -9.25
CA ILE A 742 -17.70 8.07 -10.23
C ILE A 742 -17.69 7.39 -11.60
N VAL A 743 -18.74 7.59 -12.37
CA VAL A 743 -18.90 7.15 -13.75
C VAL A 743 -19.10 8.37 -14.63
N ILE A 744 -18.30 8.47 -15.68
CA ILE A 744 -18.41 9.54 -16.68
C ILE A 744 -18.60 8.92 -18.04
N GLU A 745 -19.68 9.29 -18.71
CA GLU A 745 -20.03 8.87 -20.06
C GLU A 745 -19.85 10.07 -21.00
N ILE A 746 -19.04 9.89 -22.03
CA ILE A 746 -18.75 10.92 -23.04
C ILE A 746 -19.35 10.49 -24.37
N ASN A 747 -20.09 11.40 -25.01
CA ASN A 747 -20.60 11.22 -26.37
C ASN A 747 -20.50 12.54 -27.14
N GLY A 748 -19.41 12.71 -27.88
CA GLY A 748 -19.11 13.98 -28.54
C GLY A 748 -19.01 15.11 -27.52
N LYS A 749 -19.82 16.16 -27.70
CA LYS A 749 -19.89 17.30 -26.78
C LYS A 749 -20.84 17.09 -25.60
N HIS A 750 -21.36 15.90 -25.37
CA HIS A 750 -22.21 15.63 -24.22
C HIS A 750 -21.45 14.78 -23.21
N LEU A 751 -21.42 15.23 -21.95
CA LEU A 751 -20.85 14.52 -20.82
C LEU A 751 -21.96 14.25 -19.81
N LYS A 752 -22.07 13.00 -19.38
CA LYS A 752 -22.93 12.61 -18.26
C LYS A 752 -22.08 12.11 -17.11
N TYR A 753 -22.30 12.69 -15.94
CA TYR A 753 -21.61 12.39 -14.70
C TYR A 753 -22.56 11.68 -13.72
N LYS A 754 -22.08 10.63 -13.05
CA LYS A 754 -22.77 9.99 -11.92
C LYS A 754 -21.77 9.62 -10.82
N ALA A 755 -22.01 10.05 -9.59
CA ALA A 755 -21.41 9.46 -8.41
C ALA A 755 -22.32 8.34 -7.90
N VAL A 756 -21.79 7.13 -7.74
CA VAL A 756 -22.53 5.94 -7.31
C VAL A 756 -22.04 5.53 -5.94
N LYS A 757 -22.95 5.47 -4.96
CA LYS A 757 -22.60 5.06 -3.60
C LYS A 757 -22.74 3.55 -3.39
N MET A 758 -21.95 3.05 -2.45
CA MET A 758 -21.98 1.68 -1.97
C MET A 758 -22.58 1.65 -0.56
N ASN A 759 -23.56 0.78 -0.34
CA ASN A 759 -24.08 0.56 1.00
C ASN A 759 -23.04 -0.12 1.90
N SER A 760 -23.22 -0.03 3.21
CA SER A 760 -22.31 -0.66 4.19
C SER A 760 -22.16 -2.18 4.04
N ASP A 761 -23.12 -2.89 3.43
CA ASP A 761 -23.02 -4.32 3.15
C ASP A 761 -22.23 -4.65 1.88
N GLY A 762 -21.73 -3.63 1.17
CA GLY A 762 -21.04 -3.76 -0.12
C GLY A 762 -21.97 -3.85 -1.33
N SER A 763 -23.29 -3.74 -1.13
CA SER A 763 -24.26 -3.68 -2.22
C SER A 763 -24.33 -2.31 -2.87
N ASP A 764 -24.98 -2.25 -4.03
CA ASP A 764 -25.24 -1.01 -4.76
C ASP A 764 -26.18 -0.11 -3.95
N GLY A 765 -25.71 1.09 -3.60
CA GLY A 765 -26.49 2.09 -2.85
C GLY A 765 -27.18 3.13 -3.73
N GLY A 766 -27.09 2.99 -5.06
CA GLY A 766 -27.69 3.89 -6.03
C GLY A 766 -26.86 5.16 -6.28
N ILE A 767 -27.52 6.14 -6.89
CA ILE A 767 -26.88 7.41 -7.30
C ILE A 767 -26.77 8.32 -6.08
N LEU A 768 -25.53 8.74 -5.77
CA LEU A 768 -25.22 9.75 -4.78
C LEU A 768 -25.44 11.17 -5.36
N ASP A 769 -25.01 11.38 -6.60
CA ASP A 769 -25.19 12.63 -7.33
C ASP A 769 -25.07 12.43 -8.84
N GLU A 770 -25.68 13.30 -9.65
CA GLU A 770 -25.56 13.27 -11.12
C GLU A 770 -25.73 14.65 -11.75
N PHE A 771 -25.02 14.89 -12.87
CA PHE A 771 -25.19 16.08 -13.70
C PHE A 771 -24.76 15.83 -15.14
N GLU A 772 -25.06 16.78 -16.03
CA GLU A 772 -24.68 16.72 -17.45
C GLU A 772 -24.04 18.05 -17.89
N MET A 773 -23.08 18.00 -18.82
CA MET A 773 -22.41 19.17 -19.44
C MET A 773 -22.47 19.08 -20.97
N THR A 774 -22.50 20.22 -21.66
CA THR A 774 -22.63 20.34 -23.13
C THR A 774 -21.78 21.41 -23.78
#